data_AF-A0A1H3PBY6-F1
#
_entry.id   AF-A0A1H3PBY6-F1
#
_cell.length_a   1.000
_cell.length_b   1.000
_cell.length_c   1.000
_cell.angle_alpha   90.00
_cell.angle_beta   90.00
_cell.angle_gamma   90.00
#
_symmetry.space_group_name_H-M   'P 1'
#
loop_
_entity.id
_entity.type
_entity.pdbx_description
1 polymer ?
#
loop_
_entity_poly.entity_id
_entity_poly.type
_entity_poly.pdbx_seq_one_letter_code
_entity_poly.pdbx_strand_id
1 'polypeptide(L)'
;RSTSYGYSKINGRSLLSRIDGPLANGPKNDPTDSDVAGFDWDSKGSFITAMTDLASGKSRIQYDEAGRIAEVKNNRGFSTTYAYDARSLPVRVVSTGPGASSPSVESFLYDAEGNRVEAGTGAGKDYKGQARYGFDILGHNIWTASALGVIARNSFDTESNLIEAAVQNARIQQIQHYRYDAQNRLTATWDNTGAIKRIAYNDQNMPAILSDSLGRQKRYRYDANLYLTDVTAAANSVTRFDNDSQGRAAAVTAPNGAVTRTLRDDFGRTVAIVSPDSGASTRTFDAAGRLTESTDGNGNRARYEYDPMGRISKQTVFDAKTKEPVITSWQYQGQRLVALDYPTQSERYAYDQRGLMVSKTVTLKQINGGTAPSAISAITRYRYDEHAQLQSVSLPDGSAIQYQRNGQDQIVALTRSRIQTPWLQWLLPAKVLVQNIERDIVGVKSYAYGNGIEAEFQRSREGALARVVYRRPADSGNVQTAMLERVLGISDAQAAATPASRGSSGLPGALGLPQDSQALLDQRYLWDTQGNLLHIQNRGMLTAPHQQTGSYAYDAQDRLIVASAPQSTDRYFYDGAGNRLLAQQGIKDQADLSTNSVKNVYEANSNRLLGGAANHTQYDSGGQPQRIADREYVWDAFGKLSEIRQENRRLASYSYNHRGERVAKVVNGTAAADAAHTTRYLYQNRQLQAELDGQGRITRQYVYLAQQPIAVIDTPDGSLPDAEERSPLAQVAADIGTALKSWFGSDAAITYLHNNHLGAPEVATDQSGKPVWQAGYSAFGKIVNVSQAGKTARRFTLNLRLPGQYEDQESGLYYNDHRYYDADSGRYLTPDPMGLRAGINTYAYVSSNPLKNIDPYGLILFAFDGTGNTDDQTWLTSHDSSLSNVVNFRQLYNDGDRRYVSGVGTIDRSDPARPIDPADFKPWYVPLGAESADMGANYSGPARITRMVEYFNKEADVSVDNQAMDIDIIGFSRGAAEARDFANRIVANTKDGWYSYTDAQGKAQCQKVNFRFMGLWDTVLSTNWSGTPYNLGIPDQFKYVAQAVALNEYRDKTVRQLPGSVGAFPLESILGGTVPTGDTRIERGFIGAHADIGGGFSATQNQLAQVPLAWMVDQAKLAGLNMSLPADTVIANPVLHDKSDNQYLTSGWPAQPIENREVRRQDGTTTTETAMTGTGMTNADTKKYIDFLPATGQDADGNITRIPRKDYVTGTVNMQGYLDWLNANDYKINLKVAP
;
A
#
# COMPACT_ATOMS: atom_id res chain seq x y z
N ARG A 1 -35.85 1.69 -12.86
CA ARG A 1 -35.37 1.47 -14.24
C ARG A 1 -34.58 0.16 -14.27
N SER A 2 -34.15 -0.32 -15.44
CA SER A 2 -33.61 -1.67 -15.65
C SER A 2 -32.75 -1.73 -16.92
N THR A 3 -31.73 -2.59 -16.92
CA THR A 3 -30.72 -2.80 -17.99
C THR A 3 -31.29 -3.39 -19.30
N SER A 4 -30.63 -3.14 -20.45
CA SER A 4 -30.94 -3.75 -21.76
C SER A 4 -29.70 -3.94 -22.68
N TYR A 5 -29.84 -4.66 -23.81
CA TYR A 5 -28.74 -5.19 -24.66
C TYR A 5 -29.10 -5.20 -26.17
N GLY A 6 -28.10 -5.19 -27.07
CA GLY A 6 -28.30 -5.17 -28.54
C GLY A 6 -27.16 -5.78 -29.40
N TYR A 7 -27.51 -6.22 -30.63
CA TYR A 7 -26.67 -7.09 -31.49
C TYR A 7 -26.73 -6.71 -32.99
N SER A 8 -25.76 -7.19 -33.78
CA SER A 8 -25.62 -6.97 -35.24
C SER A 8 -25.16 -8.24 -35.97
N LYS A 9 -25.35 -8.34 -37.30
CA LYS A 9 -25.14 -9.61 -38.05
C LYS A 9 -24.07 -9.49 -39.15
N ILE A 10 -22.99 -10.27 -39.07
CA ILE A 10 -21.87 -10.29 -40.05
C ILE A 10 -21.59 -11.75 -40.46
N ASN A 11 -21.49 -12.02 -41.76
CA ASN A 11 -21.24 -13.37 -42.33
C ASN A 11 -22.11 -14.46 -41.67
N GLY A 12 -23.38 -14.16 -41.45
CA GLY A 12 -24.37 -15.03 -40.80
C GLY A 12 -24.36 -15.04 -39.27
N ARG A 13 -23.25 -14.64 -38.62
CA ARG A 13 -23.08 -14.63 -37.16
C ARG A 13 -23.75 -13.42 -36.51
N SER A 14 -24.38 -13.63 -35.35
CA SER A 14 -24.88 -12.54 -34.49
C SER A 14 -23.77 -12.13 -33.50
N LEU A 15 -23.38 -10.87 -33.51
CA LEU A 15 -22.27 -10.31 -32.73
C LEU A 15 -22.81 -9.18 -31.85
N LEU A 16 -22.29 -9.04 -30.63
CA LEU A 16 -22.70 -8.00 -29.68
C LEU A 16 -22.36 -6.60 -30.21
N SER A 17 -23.26 -5.63 -30.02
CA SER A 17 -23.02 -4.24 -30.46
C SER A 17 -23.51 -3.14 -29.53
N ARG A 18 -24.36 -3.41 -28.52
CA ARG A 18 -24.78 -2.40 -27.51
C ARG A 18 -25.19 -2.98 -26.14
N ILE A 19 -24.99 -2.21 -25.07
CA ILE A 19 -25.50 -2.40 -23.68
C ILE A 19 -26.01 -1.04 -23.15
N ASP A 20 -26.93 -1.01 -22.17
CA ASP A 20 -27.68 0.17 -21.66
C ASP A 20 -28.23 -0.13 -20.23
N GLY A 21 -28.27 0.81 -19.28
CA GLY A 21 -28.40 0.51 -17.83
C GLY A 21 -29.56 1.15 -17.02
N PRO A 22 -29.65 0.86 -15.70
CA PRO A 22 -30.76 1.30 -14.84
C PRO A 22 -30.74 2.77 -14.37
N LEU A 23 -29.72 3.59 -14.67
CA LEU A 23 -29.78 5.04 -14.39
C LEU A 23 -30.73 5.77 -15.35
N ALA A 24 -31.01 7.06 -15.08
CA ALA A 24 -31.80 7.88 -15.99
C ALA A 24 -30.94 8.36 -17.17
N ASN A 25 -31.50 8.33 -18.39
CA ASN A 25 -30.87 8.97 -19.56
C ASN A 25 -30.52 10.43 -19.22
N GLY A 26 -29.43 10.96 -19.80
CA GLY A 26 -29.05 12.36 -19.64
C GLY A 26 -30.15 13.35 -20.06
N PRO A 27 -30.01 14.67 -19.80
CA PRO A 27 -31.09 15.66 -19.91
C PRO A 27 -31.80 15.77 -21.28
N LYS A 28 -31.22 15.22 -22.36
CA LYS A 28 -31.83 15.12 -23.70
C LYS A 28 -32.76 13.90 -23.88
N ASN A 29 -32.82 13.01 -22.89
CA ASN A 29 -33.36 11.65 -22.96
C ASN A 29 -32.67 10.74 -24.01
N ASP A 30 -31.47 11.10 -24.46
CA ASP A 30 -30.74 10.44 -25.56
C ASP A 30 -30.07 9.13 -25.11
N PRO A 31 -30.25 8.00 -25.83
CA PRO A 31 -29.51 6.75 -25.60
C PRO A 31 -28.00 6.80 -25.90
N THR A 32 -27.40 7.95 -26.25
CA THR A 32 -25.93 8.14 -26.23
C THR A 32 -25.39 8.76 -24.94
N ASP A 33 -26.26 9.33 -24.10
CA ASP A 33 -25.85 10.24 -23.01
C ASP A 33 -25.82 9.58 -21.61
N SER A 34 -25.95 8.25 -21.52
CA SER A 34 -25.74 7.45 -20.30
C SER A 34 -25.35 6.00 -20.65
N ASP A 35 -24.50 5.39 -19.79
CA ASP A 35 -24.20 3.95 -19.63
C ASP A 35 -24.15 2.97 -20.84
N VAL A 36 -23.58 3.38 -21.99
CA VAL A 36 -23.60 2.61 -23.26
C VAL A 36 -22.22 2.40 -23.93
N ALA A 37 -21.97 1.21 -24.50
CA ALA A 37 -20.71 0.80 -25.19
C ALA A 37 -20.94 -0.03 -26.48
N GLY A 38 -19.92 -0.21 -27.36
CA GLY A 38 -20.05 -0.93 -28.66
C GLY A 38 -18.74 -1.37 -29.38
N PHE A 39 -18.83 -2.12 -30.50
CA PHE A 39 -17.71 -2.94 -31.06
C PHE A 39 -17.63 -2.97 -32.62
N ASP A 40 -16.42 -2.98 -33.22
CA ASP A 40 -16.16 -3.08 -34.68
C ASP A 40 -15.33 -4.33 -35.06
N TRP A 41 -15.61 -4.96 -36.21
CA TRP A 41 -14.98 -6.21 -36.68
C TRP A 41 -14.33 -6.08 -38.08
N ASP A 42 -13.43 -6.99 -38.43
CA ASP A 42 -12.96 -7.14 -39.83
C ASP A 42 -14.06 -7.67 -40.78
N SER A 43 -13.81 -7.61 -42.09
CA SER A 43 -14.76 -8.06 -43.13
C SER A 43 -15.06 -9.57 -43.14
N LYS A 44 -14.27 -10.37 -42.43
CA LYS A 44 -14.49 -11.82 -42.25
C LYS A 44 -15.23 -12.13 -40.95
N GLY A 45 -15.25 -11.22 -39.97
CA GLY A 45 -15.62 -11.49 -38.59
C GLY A 45 -14.59 -12.40 -37.89
N SER A 46 -13.29 -12.21 -38.19
CA SER A 46 -12.18 -13.03 -37.70
C SER A 46 -11.37 -12.36 -36.58
N PHE A 47 -11.14 -11.05 -36.69
CA PHE A 47 -10.48 -10.22 -35.68
C PHE A 47 -11.29 -8.93 -35.42
N ILE A 48 -11.22 -8.42 -34.19
CA ILE A 48 -11.69 -7.07 -33.85
C ILE A 48 -10.71 -6.05 -34.43
N THR A 49 -11.24 -5.00 -35.06
CA THR A 49 -10.42 -3.92 -35.65
C THR A 49 -10.52 -2.60 -34.89
N ALA A 50 -11.61 -2.41 -34.11
CA ALA A 50 -11.78 -1.32 -33.16
C ALA A 50 -12.93 -1.60 -32.17
N MET A 51 -12.97 -0.86 -31.06
CA MET A 51 -14.00 -0.94 -30.00
C MET A 51 -14.31 0.46 -29.48
N THR A 52 -15.49 0.70 -28.91
CA THR A 52 -15.98 2.03 -28.51
C THR A 52 -16.36 2.06 -27.03
N ASP A 53 -15.63 2.85 -26.26
CA ASP A 53 -15.79 3.06 -24.81
C ASP A 53 -17.01 3.94 -24.46
N LEU A 54 -17.40 3.99 -23.18
CA LEU A 54 -18.43 4.84 -22.55
C LEU A 54 -18.20 6.36 -22.75
N ALA A 55 -17.08 6.75 -23.36
CA ALA A 55 -16.71 8.11 -23.77
C ALA A 55 -16.29 8.20 -25.26
N SER A 56 -16.82 7.28 -26.09
CA SER A 56 -16.83 7.28 -27.56
C SER A 56 -15.49 7.28 -28.36
N GLY A 57 -14.37 6.86 -27.75
CA GLY A 57 -13.06 6.69 -28.44
C GLY A 57 -12.73 5.24 -28.88
N LYS A 58 -11.80 5.06 -29.86
CA LYS A 58 -11.47 3.76 -30.50
C LYS A 58 -9.97 3.36 -30.59
N SER A 59 -9.65 2.06 -30.45
CA SER A 59 -8.31 1.41 -30.56
C SER A 59 -8.11 0.59 -31.86
N ARG A 60 -6.89 0.12 -32.22
CA ARG A 60 -6.52 -0.59 -33.49
C ARG A 60 -5.31 -1.55 -33.34
N ILE A 61 -5.10 -2.53 -34.25
CA ILE A 61 -4.08 -3.62 -34.19
C ILE A 61 -3.62 -4.11 -35.59
N GLN A 62 -2.42 -4.69 -35.71
CA GLN A 62 -1.83 -5.33 -36.91
C GLN A 62 -1.13 -6.67 -36.59
N TYR A 63 -0.90 -7.52 -37.60
CA TYR A 63 -0.36 -8.90 -37.47
C TYR A 63 0.71 -9.19 -38.55
N ASP A 64 1.64 -10.12 -38.30
CA ASP A 64 2.66 -10.60 -39.25
C ASP A 64 2.18 -11.78 -40.12
N GLU A 65 3.01 -12.23 -41.07
CA GLU A 65 2.68 -13.34 -41.98
C GLU A 65 2.48 -14.69 -41.27
N ALA A 66 3.02 -14.86 -40.05
CA ALA A 66 2.85 -16.03 -39.21
C ALA A 66 1.68 -15.88 -38.20
N GLY A 67 0.93 -14.78 -38.25
CA GLY A 67 -0.17 -14.50 -37.31
C GLY A 67 0.27 -14.11 -35.89
N ARG A 68 1.59 -13.92 -35.68
CA ARG A 68 2.12 -13.21 -34.49
C ARG A 68 1.79 -11.73 -34.66
N ILE A 69 1.83 -10.93 -33.59
CA ILE A 69 1.60 -9.49 -33.74
C ILE A 69 2.91 -8.76 -34.04
N ALA A 70 2.82 -7.88 -35.04
CA ALA A 70 3.87 -6.92 -35.38
C ALA A 70 3.65 -5.54 -34.72
N GLU A 71 2.40 -5.07 -34.59
CA GLU A 71 2.08 -3.75 -33.99
C GLU A 71 0.69 -3.69 -33.32
N VAL A 72 0.59 -3.06 -32.15
CA VAL A 72 -0.66 -2.64 -31.49
C VAL A 72 -0.80 -1.12 -31.55
N LYS A 73 -2.02 -0.55 -31.59
CA LYS A 73 -2.24 0.90 -31.45
C LYS A 73 -3.48 1.28 -30.64
N ASN A 74 -3.30 1.61 -29.36
CA ASN A 74 -4.42 1.96 -28.47
C ASN A 74 -5.07 3.32 -28.79
N ASN A 75 -6.24 3.60 -28.20
CA ASN A 75 -6.98 4.87 -28.36
C ASN A 75 -6.26 6.14 -27.84
N ARG A 76 -5.03 6.00 -27.32
CA ARG A 76 -4.13 7.10 -26.89
C ARG A 76 -2.87 7.20 -27.77
N GLY A 77 -2.68 6.28 -28.72
CA GLY A 77 -1.64 6.33 -29.77
C GLY A 77 -0.34 5.55 -29.53
N PHE A 78 -0.21 4.75 -28.46
CA PHE A 78 0.98 3.95 -28.15
C PHE A 78 1.14 2.71 -29.04
N SER A 79 2.37 2.24 -29.24
CA SER A 79 2.77 1.13 -30.12
C SER A 79 3.90 0.25 -29.55
N THR A 80 3.94 -1.04 -29.92
CA THR A 80 4.98 -2.02 -29.49
C THR A 80 5.21 -3.07 -30.58
N THR A 81 6.46 -3.56 -30.72
CA THR A 81 6.95 -4.48 -31.76
C THR A 81 7.97 -5.50 -31.18
N TYR A 82 8.17 -6.65 -31.86
CA TYR A 82 8.87 -7.84 -31.30
C TYR A 82 9.70 -8.61 -32.38
N ALA A 83 10.55 -9.59 -32.00
CA ALA A 83 11.43 -10.38 -32.90
C ALA A 83 11.48 -11.88 -32.49
N TYR A 84 12.12 -12.80 -33.26
CA TYR A 84 12.09 -14.28 -33.00
C TYR A 84 13.47 -15.05 -33.13
N ASP A 85 13.78 -16.05 -32.28
CA ASP A 85 14.93 -17.00 -32.31
C ASP A 85 14.49 -18.39 -32.83
N ALA A 86 15.40 -19.37 -32.82
CA ALA A 86 15.15 -20.72 -33.34
C ALA A 86 14.23 -21.62 -32.47
N ARG A 87 13.82 -21.17 -31.28
CA ARG A 87 13.01 -21.86 -30.28
C ARG A 87 11.80 -21.03 -29.80
N SER A 88 11.71 -19.74 -30.15
CA SER A 88 10.59 -18.83 -29.81
C SER A 88 10.52 -18.42 -28.32
N LEU A 89 11.65 -18.03 -27.73
CA LEU A 89 11.86 -17.77 -26.29
C LEU A 89 12.42 -16.36 -25.99
N PRO A 90 11.77 -15.25 -26.39
CA PRO A 90 12.71 -13.61 -26.41
C PRO A 90 14.10 -13.22 -25.86
N VAL A 91 14.85 -12.63 -26.80
CA VAL A 91 16.12 -11.92 -26.66
C VAL A 91 16.03 -10.48 -27.20
N ARG A 92 14.83 -9.98 -27.58
CA ARG A 92 14.57 -8.59 -27.99
C ARG A 92 13.07 -8.23 -28.12
N VAL A 93 12.65 -7.17 -27.42
CA VAL A 93 11.35 -6.47 -27.56
C VAL A 93 11.58 -4.97 -27.77
N VAL A 94 10.64 -4.24 -28.39
CA VAL A 94 10.82 -2.84 -28.83
C VAL A 94 9.51 -2.02 -28.72
N SER A 95 9.39 -1.11 -27.73
CA SER A 95 8.16 -0.32 -27.45
C SER A 95 8.29 1.19 -27.77
N THR A 96 7.25 1.83 -28.33
CA THR A 96 7.24 3.25 -28.78
C THR A 96 5.93 4.01 -28.44
N GLY A 97 6.00 5.10 -27.67
CA GLY A 97 4.83 5.90 -27.26
C GLY A 97 4.60 7.22 -28.03
N PRO A 98 3.43 7.88 -27.85
CA PRO A 98 3.20 9.25 -28.36
C PRO A 98 4.21 10.22 -27.72
N GLY A 99 5.03 10.85 -28.55
CA GLY A 99 6.10 11.76 -28.09
C GLY A 99 7.38 11.07 -27.61
N ALA A 100 7.53 9.76 -27.84
CA ALA A 100 8.84 9.09 -27.69
C ALA A 100 9.73 9.34 -28.91
N SER A 101 11.05 9.41 -28.69
CA SER A 101 12.06 9.57 -29.76
C SER A 101 12.80 8.27 -30.08
N SER A 102 12.98 7.39 -29.08
CA SER A 102 13.62 6.07 -29.20
C SER A 102 12.84 4.99 -28.43
N PRO A 103 12.90 3.72 -28.85
CA PRO A 103 12.21 2.62 -28.17
C PRO A 103 13.04 1.95 -27.04
N SER A 104 12.38 1.30 -26.08
CA SER A 104 13.01 0.51 -25.00
C SER A 104 13.19 -0.98 -25.36
N VAL A 105 14.23 -1.65 -24.82
CA VAL A 105 14.74 -2.96 -25.29
C VAL A 105 15.34 -3.87 -24.20
N GLU A 106 14.89 -5.14 -24.12
CA GLU A 106 15.43 -6.22 -23.23
C GLU A 106 15.90 -7.50 -23.96
N SER A 107 16.79 -8.28 -23.32
CA SER A 107 17.37 -9.54 -23.83
C SER A 107 17.67 -10.57 -22.70
N PHE A 108 17.73 -11.88 -23.03
CA PHE A 108 17.70 -12.98 -22.04
C PHE A 108 18.62 -14.16 -22.42
N LEU A 109 19.02 -14.98 -21.43
CA LEU A 109 19.91 -16.15 -21.59
C LEU A 109 19.46 -17.36 -20.74
N TYR A 110 19.74 -18.57 -21.24
CA TYR A 110 19.27 -19.85 -20.68
C TYR A 110 20.38 -20.91 -20.67
N ASP A 111 20.28 -21.92 -19.80
CA ASP A 111 21.13 -23.11 -19.81
C ASP A 111 20.63 -24.20 -20.79
N ALA A 112 21.16 -25.43 -20.70
CA ALA A 112 20.78 -26.54 -21.58
C ALA A 112 19.42 -27.16 -21.20
N GLU A 113 19.07 -27.07 -19.92
CA GLU A 113 17.83 -27.54 -19.30
C GLU A 113 16.68 -26.53 -19.49
N GLY A 114 16.98 -25.30 -19.94
CA GLY A 114 16.01 -24.24 -20.22
C GLY A 114 15.78 -23.27 -19.06
N ASN A 115 16.53 -23.40 -17.95
CA ASN A 115 16.47 -22.46 -16.86
C ASN A 115 17.06 -21.11 -17.30
N ARG A 116 16.40 -20.02 -16.95
CA ARG A 116 16.89 -18.67 -17.22
C ARG A 116 18.05 -18.34 -16.28
N VAL A 117 19.28 -18.51 -16.76
CA VAL A 117 20.50 -18.23 -15.98
C VAL A 117 20.92 -16.76 -16.01
N GLU A 118 20.47 -15.96 -16.99
CA GLU A 118 20.65 -14.50 -17.00
C GLU A 118 19.51 -13.75 -17.73
N ALA A 119 19.30 -12.48 -17.37
CA ALA A 119 18.31 -11.56 -17.97
C ALA A 119 18.89 -10.13 -17.97
N GLY A 120 18.56 -9.29 -18.96
CA GLY A 120 19.19 -7.96 -19.07
C GLY A 120 18.56 -7.00 -20.09
N THR A 121 19.15 -5.80 -20.20
CA THR A 121 18.69 -4.73 -21.11
C THR A 121 19.68 -4.45 -22.23
N GLY A 122 19.21 -3.93 -23.36
CA GLY A 122 20.02 -3.71 -24.57
C GLY A 122 20.36 -5.02 -25.31
N ALA A 123 20.94 -4.94 -26.51
CA ALA A 123 21.17 -6.10 -27.38
C ALA A 123 22.56 -6.09 -28.05
N GLY A 124 23.07 -7.26 -28.42
CA GLY A 124 24.36 -7.39 -29.09
C GLY A 124 25.52 -6.93 -28.20
N LYS A 125 26.22 -5.85 -28.60
CA LYS A 125 27.31 -5.26 -27.80
C LYS A 125 26.81 -4.41 -26.63
N ASP A 126 25.54 -4.01 -26.65
CA ASP A 126 24.94 -3.10 -25.66
C ASP A 126 24.16 -3.85 -24.56
N TYR A 127 24.21 -5.19 -24.57
CA TYR A 127 23.56 -6.07 -23.59
C TYR A 127 24.16 -5.95 -22.17
N LYS A 128 23.30 -5.91 -21.15
CA LYS A 128 23.67 -5.75 -19.74
C LYS A 128 22.84 -6.69 -18.84
N GLY A 129 23.44 -7.79 -18.39
CA GLY A 129 22.83 -8.72 -17.44
C GLY A 129 22.56 -8.10 -16.05
N GLN A 130 21.42 -8.46 -15.44
CA GLN A 130 20.88 -7.88 -14.21
C GLN A 130 20.63 -8.88 -13.07
N ALA A 131 20.47 -10.19 -13.36
CA ALA A 131 20.23 -11.23 -12.35
C ALA A 131 20.75 -12.61 -12.81
N ARG A 132 21.11 -13.47 -11.86
CA ARG A 132 21.59 -14.86 -12.04
C ARG A 132 21.03 -15.79 -10.96
N TYR A 133 20.98 -17.08 -11.24
CA TYR A 133 20.27 -18.08 -10.43
C TYR A 133 21.06 -19.39 -10.33
N GLY A 134 20.83 -20.18 -9.28
CA GLY A 134 21.39 -21.52 -9.11
C GLY A 134 20.46 -22.46 -8.35
N PHE A 135 20.43 -23.71 -8.80
CA PHE A 135 19.46 -24.73 -8.40
C PHE A 135 20.17 -26.02 -7.97
N ASP A 136 19.48 -26.90 -7.22
CA ASP A 136 19.95 -28.25 -6.92
C ASP A 136 19.35 -29.32 -7.85
N ILE A 137 19.59 -30.59 -7.55
CA ILE A 137 19.12 -31.74 -8.36
C ILE A 137 17.60 -31.98 -8.30
N LEU A 138 16.86 -31.24 -7.46
CA LEU A 138 15.40 -31.30 -7.33
C LEU A 138 14.73 -30.04 -7.91
N GLY A 139 15.51 -29.13 -8.52
CA GLY A 139 15.02 -27.84 -9.02
C GLY A 139 14.94 -26.76 -7.93
N HIS A 140 15.37 -27.05 -6.70
CA HIS A 140 15.24 -26.11 -5.60
C HIS A 140 16.20 -24.92 -5.81
N ASN A 141 15.69 -23.69 -5.79
CA ASN A 141 16.53 -22.48 -5.75
C ASN A 141 17.31 -22.37 -4.43
N ILE A 142 18.49 -22.99 -4.44
CA ILE A 142 19.48 -22.92 -3.36
C ILE A 142 20.21 -21.58 -3.33
N TRP A 143 20.27 -20.85 -4.45
CA TRP A 143 20.65 -19.42 -4.43
C TRP A 143 20.15 -18.60 -5.64
N THR A 144 19.99 -17.30 -5.41
CA THR A 144 19.73 -16.28 -6.44
C THR A 144 20.66 -15.10 -6.20
N ALA A 145 21.27 -14.54 -7.24
CA ALA A 145 22.20 -13.41 -7.18
C ALA A 145 21.80 -12.25 -8.11
N SER A 146 21.67 -11.04 -7.57
CA SER A 146 21.42 -9.84 -8.39
C SER A 146 22.73 -9.18 -8.87
N ALA A 147 22.65 -8.37 -9.93
CA ALA A 147 23.75 -7.51 -10.37
C ALA A 147 24.13 -6.41 -9.35
N LEU A 148 23.40 -6.29 -8.24
CA LEU A 148 23.73 -5.46 -7.08
C LEU A 148 24.47 -6.24 -5.97
N GLY A 149 24.85 -7.51 -6.21
CA GLY A 149 25.63 -8.34 -5.28
C GLY A 149 24.84 -8.85 -4.08
N VAL A 150 23.51 -8.92 -4.18
CA VAL A 150 22.63 -9.55 -3.17
C VAL A 150 22.47 -11.02 -3.50
N ILE A 151 22.66 -11.90 -2.52
CA ILE A 151 22.54 -13.36 -2.64
C ILE A 151 21.52 -13.87 -1.61
N ALA A 152 20.46 -14.54 -2.06
CA ALA A 152 19.57 -15.34 -1.20
C ALA A 152 20.03 -16.81 -1.15
N ARG A 153 19.70 -17.53 -0.07
CA ARG A 153 19.89 -18.99 0.11
C ARG A 153 18.79 -19.59 1.00
N ASN A 154 18.46 -20.86 0.77
CA ASN A 154 17.46 -21.62 1.53
C ASN A 154 18.02 -23.00 1.94
N SER A 155 17.60 -23.53 3.09
CA SER A 155 17.97 -24.85 3.61
C SER A 155 16.76 -25.59 4.19
N PHE A 156 16.69 -26.89 3.91
CA PHE A 156 15.51 -27.74 4.13
C PHE A 156 15.83 -28.94 5.02
N ASP A 157 14.84 -29.47 5.74
CA ASP A 157 14.92 -30.81 6.34
C ASP A 157 14.51 -31.92 5.34
N THR A 158 14.58 -33.17 5.78
CA THR A 158 14.19 -34.36 4.99
C THR A 158 12.71 -34.38 4.60
N GLU A 159 11.89 -33.64 5.34
CA GLU A 159 10.45 -33.47 5.18
C GLU A 159 10.12 -32.18 4.39
N SER A 160 11.13 -31.52 3.80
CA SER A 160 11.02 -30.29 3.01
C SER A 160 10.47 -29.05 3.74
N ASN A 161 10.52 -29.02 5.08
CA ASN A 161 10.28 -27.80 5.86
C ASN A 161 11.45 -26.83 5.78
N LEU A 162 11.17 -25.56 6.07
CA LEU A 162 12.21 -24.56 6.25
C LEU A 162 12.88 -24.75 7.60
N ILE A 163 14.19 -24.96 7.59
CA ILE A 163 15.01 -24.91 8.81
C ILE A 163 15.93 -23.67 8.83
N GLU A 164 16.26 -23.13 7.65
CA GLU A 164 16.96 -21.86 7.51
C GLU A 164 16.63 -21.16 6.18
N ALA A 165 16.12 -19.93 6.22
CA ALA A 165 16.15 -19.00 5.08
C ALA A 165 17.15 -17.88 5.37
N ALA A 166 17.97 -17.50 4.39
CA ALA A 166 18.99 -16.47 4.54
C ALA A 166 19.07 -15.52 3.33
N VAL A 167 19.11 -14.21 3.60
CA VAL A 167 19.38 -13.18 2.58
C VAL A 167 20.62 -12.40 2.98
N GLN A 168 21.61 -12.32 2.09
CA GLN A 168 22.89 -11.67 2.35
C GLN A 168 23.38 -10.77 1.21
N ASN A 169 24.29 -9.87 1.53
CA ASN A 169 25.20 -9.22 0.58
C ASN A 169 26.61 -9.14 1.21
N ALA A 170 27.50 -8.29 0.68
CA ALA A 170 28.85 -8.14 1.23
C ALA A 170 28.94 -7.56 2.66
N ARG A 171 27.83 -7.18 3.30
CA ARG A 171 27.80 -6.54 4.64
C ARG A 171 26.72 -7.08 5.58
N ILE A 172 25.54 -7.40 5.06
CA ILE A 172 24.37 -7.85 5.84
C ILE A 172 24.10 -9.32 5.51
N GLN A 173 23.65 -10.10 6.49
CA GLN A 173 23.10 -11.45 6.40
C GLN A 173 21.96 -11.58 7.43
N GLN A 174 20.72 -11.62 6.94
CA GLN A 174 19.55 -11.94 7.75
C GLN A 174 19.30 -13.45 7.66
N ILE A 175 18.95 -14.08 8.78
CA ILE A 175 18.67 -15.52 8.86
C ILE A 175 17.43 -15.75 9.73
N GLN A 176 16.51 -16.59 9.27
CA GLN A 176 15.31 -17.00 10.00
C GLN A 176 15.25 -18.53 10.12
N HIS A 177 15.02 -19.02 11.33
CA HIS A 177 14.86 -20.43 11.68
C HIS A 177 13.48 -20.73 12.27
N TYR A 178 13.09 -22.01 12.23
CA TYR A 178 11.76 -22.52 12.57
C TYR A 178 11.87 -23.83 13.34
N ARG A 179 10.86 -24.14 14.17
CA ARG A 179 10.74 -25.41 14.88
C ARG A 179 9.28 -25.82 15.06
N TYR A 180 9.01 -27.06 14.69
CA TYR A 180 7.71 -27.71 14.74
C TYR A 180 7.64 -28.71 15.91
N ASP A 181 6.45 -29.13 16.30
CA ASP A 181 6.22 -30.32 17.13
C ASP A 181 6.00 -31.59 16.29
N ALA A 182 5.74 -32.72 16.94
CA ALA A 182 5.44 -34.00 16.27
C ALA A 182 4.03 -34.05 15.63
N GLN A 183 3.34 -32.90 15.52
CA GLN A 183 2.10 -32.70 14.78
C GLN A 183 2.31 -31.65 13.66
N ASN A 184 3.56 -31.36 13.28
CA ASN A 184 3.97 -30.30 12.35
C ASN A 184 3.53 -28.88 12.75
N ARG A 185 2.98 -28.67 13.94
CA ARG A 185 2.56 -27.34 14.39
C ARG A 185 3.79 -26.56 14.79
N LEU A 186 3.88 -25.32 14.31
CA LEU A 186 4.96 -24.42 14.66
C LEU A 186 4.88 -24.09 16.16
N THR A 187 5.99 -24.34 16.88
CA THR A 187 6.11 -24.10 18.33
C THR A 187 7.15 -23.05 18.68
N ALA A 188 8.12 -22.81 17.79
CA ALA A 188 8.99 -21.65 17.87
C ALA A 188 9.50 -21.19 16.50
N THR A 189 9.73 -19.88 16.38
CA THR A 189 10.56 -19.25 15.34
C THR A 189 11.65 -18.43 16.03
N TRP A 190 12.85 -18.39 15.46
CA TRP A 190 13.91 -17.50 15.93
C TRP A 190 14.81 -17.02 14.79
N ASP A 191 15.21 -15.75 14.86
CA ASP A 191 16.13 -15.14 13.88
C ASP A 191 17.58 -15.13 14.40
N ASN A 192 18.52 -14.64 13.57
CA ASN A 192 19.90 -14.41 13.99
C ASN A 192 20.13 -13.18 14.89
N THR A 193 19.08 -12.39 15.21
CA THR A 193 19.14 -11.39 16.31
C THR A 193 18.94 -12.03 17.68
N GLY A 194 18.41 -13.27 17.73
CA GLY A 194 18.04 -13.97 18.95
C GLY A 194 16.58 -13.77 19.36
N ALA A 195 15.73 -13.18 18.51
CA ALA A 195 14.31 -12.98 18.78
C ALA A 195 13.52 -14.28 18.59
N ILE A 196 13.11 -14.90 19.70
CA ILE A 196 12.33 -16.14 19.70
C ILE A 196 10.86 -15.90 20.04
N LYS A 197 9.92 -16.46 19.26
CA LYS A 197 8.48 -16.47 19.59
C LYS A 197 8.04 -17.90 19.94
N ARG A 198 7.03 -18.06 20.81
CA ARG A 198 6.53 -19.37 21.28
C ARG A 198 5.02 -19.40 21.45
N ILE A 199 4.43 -20.57 21.24
CA ILE A 199 2.98 -20.78 21.26
C ILE A 199 2.64 -22.00 22.12
N ALA A 200 1.55 -21.92 22.87
CA ALA A 200 0.95 -23.06 23.57
C ALA A 200 -0.57 -23.12 23.31
N TYR A 201 -1.03 -24.31 22.99
CA TYR A 201 -2.42 -24.64 22.64
C TYR A 201 -3.14 -25.23 23.87
N ASN A 202 -4.48 -25.14 23.91
CA ASN A 202 -5.32 -25.85 24.88
C ASN A 202 -5.76 -27.22 24.35
N ASP A 203 -6.52 -27.95 25.17
CA ASP A 203 -7.07 -29.28 24.84
C ASP A 203 -8.09 -29.27 23.68
N GLN A 204 -8.48 -28.09 23.19
CA GLN A 204 -9.32 -27.87 22.01
C GLN A 204 -8.49 -27.48 20.76
N ASN A 205 -7.16 -27.59 20.82
CA ASN A 205 -6.19 -27.11 19.82
C ASN A 205 -6.23 -25.59 19.53
N MET A 206 -6.88 -24.79 20.37
CA MET A 206 -6.90 -23.33 20.25
C MET A 206 -5.73 -22.70 21.05
N PRO A 207 -5.10 -21.61 20.60
CA PRO A 207 -4.05 -20.92 21.35
C PRO A 207 -4.52 -20.47 22.73
N ALA A 208 -3.98 -21.10 23.76
CA ALA A 208 -4.19 -20.70 25.15
C ALA A 208 -3.28 -19.52 25.52
N ILE A 209 -2.03 -19.56 25.03
CA ILE A 209 -0.96 -18.63 25.40
C ILE A 209 -0.08 -18.36 24.17
N LEU A 210 0.05 -17.09 23.80
CA LEU A 210 1.13 -16.60 22.94
C LEU A 210 2.22 -16.00 23.81
N SER A 211 3.49 -16.33 23.55
CA SER A 211 4.65 -15.75 24.23
C SER A 211 5.63 -15.12 23.23
N ASP A 212 6.03 -13.88 23.47
CA ASP A 212 7.06 -13.19 22.67
C ASP A 212 8.49 -13.45 23.16
N SER A 213 9.49 -12.77 22.58
CA SER A 213 10.91 -12.97 22.92
C SER A 213 11.34 -12.39 24.26
N LEU A 214 10.43 -11.67 24.94
CA LEU A 214 10.58 -11.23 26.32
C LEU A 214 9.78 -12.13 27.28
N GLY A 215 9.15 -13.20 26.77
CA GLY A 215 8.35 -14.16 27.54
C GLY A 215 6.98 -13.65 27.97
N ARG A 216 6.52 -12.50 27.44
CA ARG A 216 5.27 -11.85 27.86
C ARG A 216 4.07 -12.55 27.22
N GLN A 217 2.98 -12.69 27.97
CA GLN A 217 1.87 -13.58 27.62
C GLN A 217 0.55 -12.86 27.35
N LYS A 218 -0.13 -13.25 26.27
CA LYS A 218 -1.57 -13.00 26.03
C LYS A 218 -2.35 -14.29 26.21
N ARG A 219 -3.54 -14.22 26.84
CA ARG A 219 -4.38 -15.37 27.19
C ARG A 219 -5.82 -15.16 26.70
N TYR A 220 -6.44 -16.23 26.21
CA TYR A 220 -7.71 -16.23 25.49
C TYR A 220 -8.75 -17.12 26.20
N ARG A 221 -10.04 -16.74 26.19
CA ARG A 221 -11.16 -17.52 26.77
C ARG A 221 -12.38 -17.59 25.85
N TYR A 222 -12.84 -18.80 25.59
CA TYR A 222 -13.96 -19.07 24.68
C TYR A 222 -15.16 -19.63 25.44
N ASP A 223 -16.37 -19.35 24.95
CA ASP A 223 -17.62 -19.94 25.41
C ASP A 223 -17.85 -21.35 24.81
N ALA A 224 -19.01 -21.94 25.09
CA ALA A 224 -19.37 -23.27 24.58
C ALA A 224 -19.59 -23.32 23.05
N ASN A 225 -19.75 -22.17 22.38
CA ASN A 225 -19.90 -22.04 20.94
C ASN A 225 -18.57 -21.68 20.24
N LEU A 226 -17.47 -21.62 21.00
CA LEU A 226 -16.16 -21.09 20.59
C LEU A 226 -16.15 -19.59 20.28
N TYR A 227 -17.19 -18.83 20.68
CA TYR A 227 -17.12 -17.37 20.71
C TYR A 227 -16.24 -16.94 21.87
N LEU A 228 -15.27 -16.07 21.59
CA LEU A 228 -14.33 -15.55 22.59
C LEU A 228 -15.07 -14.54 23.51
N THR A 229 -14.71 -14.48 24.81
CA THR A 229 -15.47 -13.71 25.83
C THR A 229 -14.61 -12.74 26.63
N ASP A 230 -13.36 -13.13 26.85
CA ASP A 230 -12.34 -12.36 27.52
C ASP A 230 -11.02 -12.60 26.77
N VAL A 231 -10.27 -11.51 26.55
CA VAL A 231 -8.82 -11.62 26.33
C VAL A 231 -8.12 -10.89 27.45
N THR A 232 -7.23 -11.62 28.10
CA THR A 232 -6.37 -11.14 29.17
C THR A 232 -5.00 -10.88 28.56
N ALA A 233 -4.70 -9.60 28.33
CA ALA A 233 -3.34 -9.18 28.04
C ALA A 233 -2.45 -9.33 29.29
N ALA A 234 -1.14 -9.12 29.13
CA ALA A 234 -0.22 -9.11 30.26
C ALA A 234 -0.62 -8.03 31.31
N ALA A 235 -0.09 -8.19 32.52
CA ALA A 235 -0.55 -7.46 33.71
C ALA A 235 -2.07 -7.55 33.99
N ASN A 236 -2.71 -8.64 33.53
CA ASN A 236 -4.12 -8.97 33.76
C ASN A 236 -5.12 -7.90 33.26
N SER A 237 -4.79 -7.21 32.17
CA SER A 237 -5.74 -6.26 31.53
C SER A 237 -6.78 -7.06 30.75
N VAL A 238 -8.05 -7.01 31.18
CA VAL A 238 -9.17 -7.78 30.60
C VAL A 238 -10.16 -6.85 29.92
N THR A 239 -10.43 -7.11 28.65
CA THR A 239 -11.56 -6.56 27.91
C THR A 239 -12.66 -7.64 27.82
N ARG A 240 -13.94 -7.26 27.73
CA ARG A 240 -15.10 -8.18 27.65
C ARG A 240 -16.09 -7.83 26.54
N PHE A 241 -16.87 -8.82 26.12
CA PHE A 241 -17.49 -8.80 24.79
C PHE A 241 -18.88 -9.49 24.78
N ASP A 242 -19.96 -8.73 24.53
CA ASP A 242 -21.37 -9.13 24.81
C ASP A 242 -22.17 -9.57 23.56
N ASN A 243 -22.17 -10.87 23.22
CA ASN A 243 -22.58 -11.40 21.91
C ASN A 243 -24.06 -11.24 21.45
N ASP A 244 -24.25 -11.04 20.14
CA ASP A 244 -25.55 -11.12 19.46
C ASP A 244 -25.79 -12.55 18.94
N SER A 245 -27.00 -12.83 18.45
CA SER A 245 -27.42 -14.16 17.99
C SER A 245 -26.70 -14.69 16.74
N GLN A 246 -25.83 -13.89 16.12
CA GLN A 246 -24.98 -14.29 14.99
C GLN A 246 -23.50 -14.38 15.40
N GLY A 247 -23.21 -14.46 16.71
CA GLY A 247 -21.84 -14.44 17.24
C GLY A 247 -21.17 -13.07 17.15
N ARG A 248 -21.93 -12.00 16.92
CA ARG A 248 -21.45 -10.64 16.67
C ARG A 248 -22.10 -9.66 17.65
N ALA A 249 -21.53 -9.57 18.84
CA ALA A 249 -21.92 -8.66 19.93
C ALA A 249 -22.44 -7.23 19.70
N ALA A 250 -23.40 -6.87 20.53
CA ALA A 250 -23.87 -5.50 20.66
C ALA A 250 -22.83 -4.59 21.34
N ALA A 251 -22.18 -5.03 22.44
CA ALA A 251 -21.35 -4.16 23.30
C ALA A 251 -19.91 -4.68 23.55
N VAL A 252 -18.91 -3.76 23.55
CA VAL A 252 -17.58 -4.00 24.18
C VAL A 252 -17.66 -3.44 25.58
N THR A 253 -17.08 -4.09 26.58
CA THR A 253 -16.67 -3.44 27.84
C THR A 253 -15.14 -3.39 27.91
N ALA A 254 -14.59 -2.17 27.84
CA ALA A 254 -13.16 -1.90 27.97
C ALA A 254 -12.61 -2.22 29.39
N PRO A 255 -11.28 -2.39 29.57
CA PRO A 255 -10.69 -2.64 30.90
C PRO A 255 -10.91 -1.52 31.94
N ASN A 256 -11.29 -0.32 31.50
CA ASN A 256 -11.70 0.82 32.33
C ASN A 256 -13.24 0.95 32.51
N GLY A 257 -14.02 -0.03 32.04
CA GLY A 257 -15.48 -0.04 32.11
C GLY A 257 -16.21 0.64 30.95
N ALA A 258 -15.52 1.21 29.96
CA ALA A 258 -16.18 1.92 28.84
C ALA A 258 -17.01 0.98 27.94
N VAL A 259 -18.28 1.33 27.69
CA VAL A 259 -19.24 0.46 26.97
C VAL A 259 -19.77 1.08 25.66
N THR A 260 -19.18 0.68 24.52
CA THR A 260 -19.64 1.10 23.17
C THR A 260 -20.59 0.08 22.56
N ARG A 261 -21.76 0.55 22.09
CA ARG A 261 -22.87 -0.24 21.52
C ARG A 261 -23.06 0.03 20.03
N THR A 262 -23.38 -1.00 19.26
CA THR A 262 -23.71 -0.92 17.83
C THR A 262 -25.13 -1.39 17.56
N LEU A 263 -25.93 -0.60 16.84
CA LEU A 263 -27.29 -0.93 16.42
C LEU A 263 -27.37 -1.15 14.92
N ARG A 264 -28.14 -2.17 14.51
CA ARG A 264 -28.30 -2.57 13.11
C ARG A 264 -29.78 -2.70 12.71
N ASP A 265 -30.08 -2.44 11.44
CA ASP A 265 -31.40 -2.72 10.85
C ASP A 265 -31.48 -4.18 10.33
N ASP A 266 -32.67 -4.60 9.89
CA ASP A 266 -33.01 -6.00 9.61
C ASP A 266 -32.06 -6.71 8.64
N PHE A 267 -31.75 -6.10 7.49
CA PHE A 267 -30.81 -6.67 6.54
C PHE A 267 -29.32 -6.53 6.97
N GLY A 268 -28.98 -5.78 8.03
CA GLY A 268 -27.64 -5.78 8.66
C GLY A 268 -26.83 -4.46 8.69
N ARG A 269 -27.41 -3.29 8.35
CA ARG A 269 -26.70 -1.98 8.27
C ARG A 269 -26.42 -1.43 9.65
N THR A 270 -25.24 -0.85 9.88
CA THR A 270 -25.04 0.00 11.06
C THR A 270 -25.79 1.32 10.92
N VAL A 271 -27.03 1.32 11.40
CA VAL A 271 -27.91 2.51 11.44
C VAL A 271 -27.61 3.41 12.64
N ALA A 272 -26.99 2.89 13.71
CA ALA A 272 -26.41 3.74 14.76
C ALA A 272 -25.22 3.10 15.51
N ILE A 273 -24.34 3.94 16.05
CA ILE A 273 -23.29 3.57 17.02
C ILE A 273 -23.41 4.52 18.21
N VAL A 274 -23.33 4.01 19.44
CA VAL A 274 -23.37 4.78 20.69
C VAL A 274 -22.13 4.47 21.53
N SER A 275 -21.24 5.45 21.68
CA SER A 275 -19.98 5.35 22.44
C SER A 275 -19.92 6.37 23.58
N PRO A 276 -19.35 6.05 24.75
CA PRO A 276 -19.06 7.04 25.77
C PRO A 276 -17.93 8.00 25.35
N ASP A 277 -17.05 7.58 24.44
CA ASP A 277 -15.97 8.43 23.92
C ASP A 277 -16.48 9.38 22.82
N SER A 278 -17.28 8.89 21.86
CA SER A 278 -17.63 9.63 20.63
C SER A 278 -19.14 9.87 20.39
N GLY A 279 -19.99 9.63 21.38
CA GLY A 279 -21.43 9.92 21.31
C GLY A 279 -22.24 8.99 20.41
N ALA A 280 -23.38 9.49 19.91
CA ALA A 280 -24.34 8.71 19.12
C ALA A 280 -24.42 9.18 17.66
N SER A 281 -24.04 8.33 16.71
CA SER A 281 -24.09 8.61 15.26
C SER A 281 -25.19 7.78 14.56
N THR A 282 -25.73 8.27 13.44
CA THR A 282 -26.80 7.59 12.66
C THR A 282 -26.65 7.75 11.14
N ARG A 283 -27.29 6.88 10.32
CA ARG A 283 -27.11 6.85 8.85
C ARG A 283 -28.39 6.47 8.08
N THR A 284 -28.58 7.04 6.88
CA THR A 284 -29.69 6.77 5.95
C THR A 284 -29.20 6.66 4.49
N PHE A 285 -29.96 5.94 3.66
CA PHE A 285 -29.49 5.42 2.37
C PHE A 285 -30.61 5.40 1.32
N ASP A 286 -30.27 5.39 0.02
CA ASP A 286 -31.24 5.31 -1.09
C ASP A 286 -31.53 3.87 -1.58
N ALA A 287 -32.42 3.77 -2.57
CA ALA A 287 -32.82 2.51 -3.19
C ALA A 287 -31.72 1.84 -4.06
N ALA A 288 -30.55 2.47 -4.21
CA ALA A 288 -29.35 1.92 -4.84
C ALA A 288 -28.25 1.60 -3.80
N GLY A 289 -28.58 1.59 -2.50
CA GLY A 289 -27.64 1.31 -1.39
C GLY A 289 -26.63 2.44 -1.13
N ARG A 290 -26.84 3.62 -1.71
CA ARG A 290 -25.92 4.76 -1.56
C ARG A 290 -26.28 5.58 -0.32
N LEU A 291 -25.27 6.01 0.43
CA LEU A 291 -25.44 6.88 1.59
C LEU A 291 -26.05 8.23 1.18
N THR A 292 -27.16 8.62 1.79
CA THR A 292 -27.86 9.89 1.48
C THR A 292 -27.82 10.90 2.60
N GLU A 293 -27.86 10.48 3.87
CA GLU A 293 -27.56 11.33 5.03
C GLU A 293 -26.82 10.54 6.12
N SER A 294 -25.84 11.16 6.78
CA SER A 294 -25.22 10.64 8.01
C SER A 294 -25.13 11.71 9.08
N THR A 295 -25.52 11.37 10.31
CA THR A 295 -25.45 12.25 11.49
C THR A 295 -24.34 11.80 12.44
N ASP A 296 -23.54 12.74 12.97
CA ASP A 296 -22.48 12.44 13.94
C ASP A 296 -22.93 12.57 15.41
N GLY A 297 -22.02 12.28 16.35
CA GLY A 297 -22.24 12.41 17.80
C GLY A 297 -22.51 13.82 18.32
N ASN A 298 -22.39 14.85 17.48
CA ASN A 298 -22.70 16.25 17.76
C ASN A 298 -23.98 16.73 17.03
N GLY A 299 -24.60 15.89 16.20
CA GLY A 299 -25.79 16.22 15.42
C GLY A 299 -25.52 16.88 14.06
N ASN A 300 -24.25 16.96 13.64
CA ASN A 300 -23.87 17.47 12.31
C ASN A 300 -24.33 16.47 11.24
N ARG A 301 -24.79 16.93 10.08
CA ARG A 301 -25.33 16.04 9.03
C ARG A 301 -24.69 16.23 7.67
N ALA A 302 -24.15 15.17 7.10
CA ALA A 302 -23.61 15.16 5.74
C ALA A 302 -24.57 14.48 4.76
N ARG A 303 -24.86 15.14 3.63
CA ARG A 303 -25.68 14.64 2.51
C ARG A 303 -24.89 14.51 1.22
N TYR A 304 -25.32 13.62 0.33
CA TYR A 304 -24.59 13.25 -0.89
C TYR A 304 -25.51 13.24 -2.12
N GLU A 305 -24.98 13.73 -3.24
CA GLU A 305 -25.62 13.83 -4.56
C GLU A 305 -24.68 13.22 -5.62
N TYR A 306 -25.25 12.62 -6.66
CA TYR A 306 -24.52 11.81 -7.64
C TYR A 306 -24.80 12.29 -9.08
N ASP A 307 -23.87 12.02 -10.02
CA ASP A 307 -24.02 12.30 -11.45
C ASP A 307 -24.65 11.10 -12.22
N PRO A 308 -25.01 11.26 -13.51
CA PRO A 308 -25.52 10.17 -14.35
C PRO A 308 -24.53 9.04 -14.64
N MET A 309 -23.28 9.12 -14.16
CA MET A 309 -22.28 8.03 -14.20
C MET A 309 -22.10 7.38 -12.82
N GLY A 310 -22.95 7.71 -11.84
CA GLY A 310 -22.91 7.16 -10.48
C GLY A 310 -21.85 7.78 -9.56
N ARG A 311 -21.05 8.74 -10.04
CA ARG A 311 -19.98 9.40 -9.26
C ARG A 311 -20.59 10.46 -8.34
N ILE A 312 -19.92 10.78 -7.23
CA ILE A 312 -20.35 11.90 -6.38
C ILE A 312 -20.21 13.20 -7.18
N SER A 313 -21.31 13.93 -7.35
CA SER A 313 -21.33 15.24 -8.00
C SER A 313 -21.25 16.36 -6.97
N LYS A 314 -21.87 16.16 -5.79
CA LYS A 314 -21.96 17.15 -4.73
C LYS A 314 -22.14 16.51 -3.34
N GLN A 315 -21.59 17.18 -2.33
CA GLN A 315 -21.76 16.85 -0.91
C GLN A 315 -22.19 18.13 -0.18
N THR A 316 -23.12 18.02 0.76
CA THR A 316 -23.58 19.15 1.59
C THR A 316 -23.54 18.76 3.06
N VAL A 317 -22.73 19.46 3.88
CA VAL A 317 -22.57 19.17 5.32
C VAL A 317 -23.12 20.33 6.14
N PHE A 318 -24.07 20.03 7.02
CA PHE A 318 -24.76 20.97 7.90
C PHE A 318 -24.20 20.90 9.32
N ASP A 319 -23.77 22.03 9.84
CA ASP A 319 -23.37 22.20 11.24
C ASP A 319 -24.59 22.11 12.18
N ALA A 320 -24.44 21.39 13.30
CA ALA A 320 -25.52 21.19 14.27
C ALA A 320 -25.90 22.47 15.04
N LYS A 321 -24.94 23.37 15.24
CA LYS A 321 -25.03 24.59 16.06
C LYS A 321 -25.43 25.79 15.19
N THR A 322 -24.77 26.00 14.05
CA THR A 322 -25.00 27.15 13.16
C THR A 322 -26.05 26.91 12.09
N LYS A 323 -26.30 25.64 11.71
CA LYS A 323 -27.13 25.20 10.56
C LYS A 323 -26.59 25.56 9.17
N GLU A 324 -25.42 26.19 9.08
CA GLU A 324 -24.81 26.58 7.80
C GLU A 324 -24.34 25.36 6.98
N PRO A 325 -24.53 25.37 5.64
CA PRO A 325 -24.10 24.28 4.76
C PRO A 325 -22.70 24.53 4.16
N VAL A 326 -21.78 23.59 4.37
CA VAL A 326 -20.52 23.48 3.61
C VAL A 326 -20.76 22.58 2.40
N ILE A 327 -20.44 23.05 1.19
CA ILE A 327 -20.71 22.33 -0.06
C ILE A 327 -19.40 22.00 -0.80
N THR A 328 -19.19 20.72 -1.11
CA THR A 328 -18.16 20.24 -2.03
C THR A 328 -18.81 19.88 -3.37
N SER A 329 -18.18 20.22 -4.50
CA SER A 329 -18.67 19.87 -5.85
C SER A 329 -17.53 19.34 -6.74
N TRP A 330 -17.82 18.34 -7.57
CA TRP A 330 -16.85 17.69 -8.47
C TRP A 330 -17.27 17.85 -9.94
N GLN A 331 -16.31 18.09 -10.83
CA GLN A 331 -16.54 18.29 -12.26
C GLN A 331 -15.62 17.39 -13.10
N TYR A 332 -16.23 16.64 -14.03
CA TYR A 332 -15.56 15.62 -14.83
C TYR A 332 -15.67 15.92 -16.33
N GLN A 333 -14.63 15.58 -17.09
CA GLN A 333 -14.64 15.59 -18.56
C GLN A 333 -14.37 14.15 -19.03
N GLY A 334 -15.42 13.48 -19.51
CA GLY A 334 -15.40 12.04 -19.71
C GLY A 334 -15.09 11.31 -18.40
N GLN A 335 -14.06 10.45 -18.40
CA GLN A 335 -13.59 9.71 -17.23
C GLN A 335 -12.69 10.54 -16.28
N ARG A 336 -12.17 11.71 -16.69
CA ARG A 336 -11.18 12.47 -15.89
C ARG A 336 -11.84 13.52 -15.00
N LEU A 337 -11.41 13.64 -13.75
CA LEU A 337 -11.71 14.81 -12.92
C LEU A 337 -10.94 16.02 -13.49
N VAL A 338 -11.63 17.12 -13.79
CA VAL A 338 -11.02 18.33 -14.37
C VAL A 338 -11.12 19.55 -13.46
N ALA A 339 -12.13 19.60 -12.60
CA ALA A 339 -12.18 20.59 -11.53
C ALA A 339 -12.89 20.05 -10.27
N LEU A 340 -12.57 20.67 -9.13
CA LEU A 340 -13.20 20.46 -7.84
C LEU A 340 -13.39 21.81 -7.17
N ASP A 341 -14.55 22.04 -6.54
CA ASP A 341 -14.84 23.27 -5.81
C ASP A 341 -15.27 22.98 -4.37
N TYR A 342 -14.66 23.70 -3.42
CA TYR A 342 -14.92 23.68 -1.98
C TYR A 342 -14.82 25.12 -1.44
N PRO A 343 -15.43 25.52 -0.30
CA PRO A 343 -15.56 26.95 0.04
C PRO A 343 -14.22 27.67 0.33
N THR A 344 -13.17 26.95 0.71
CA THR A 344 -11.83 27.49 0.96
C THR A 344 -10.83 27.29 -0.19
N GLN A 345 -11.12 26.37 -1.12
CA GLN A 345 -10.17 25.92 -2.14
C GLN A 345 -10.89 25.36 -3.36
N SER A 346 -10.37 25.60 -4.56
CA SER A 346 -10.69 24.80 -5.75
C SER A 346 -9.42 24.20 -6.36
N GLU A 347 -9.59 23.10 -7.08
CA GLU A 347 -8.52 22.39 -7.79
C GLU A 347 -8.89 22.24 -9.27
N ARG A 348 -7.90 22.31 -10.17
CA ARG A 348 -8.02 22.02 -11.61
C ARG A 348 -6.87 21.15 -12.07
N TYR A 349 -7.10 20.33 -13.10
CA TYR A 349 -6.15 19.34 -13.59
C TYR A 349 -6.05 19.37 -15.12
N ALA A 350 -4.82 19.37 -15.65
CA ALA A 350 -4.56 19.22 -17.09
C ALA A 350 -3.68 18.00 -17.35
N TYR A 351 -3.88 17.38 -18.51
CA TYR A 351 -3.29 16.10 -18.88
C TYR A 351 -2.71 16.17 -20.30
N ASP A 352 -1.60 15.49 -20.56
CA ASP A 352 -1.04 15.39 -21.91
C ASP A 352 -1.81 14.38 -22.81
N GLN A 353 -1.33 14.22 -24.04
CA GLN A 353 -1.88 13.28 -25.02
C GLN A 353 -1.74 11.81 -24.58
N ARG A 354 -0.72 11.49 -23.78
CA ARG A 354 -0.54 10.15 -23.17
C ARG A 354 -1.56 9.91 -22.05
N GLY A 355 -2.05 10.98 -21.43
CA GLY A 355 -2.98 10.98 -20.30
C GLY A 355 -2.30 11.17 -18.94
N LEU A 356 -1.01 11.52 -18.92
CA LEU A 356 -0.28 11.87 -17.70
C LEU A 356 -0.70 13.28 -17.26
N MET A 357 -0.90 13.49 -15.96
CA MET A 357 -1.23 14.81 -15.42
C MET A 357 -0.01 15.72 -15.54
N VAL A 358 -0.07 16.75 -16.38
CA VAL A 358 1.04 17.69 -16.62
C VAL A 358 0.94 18.95 -15.78
N SER A 359 -0.26 19.34 -15.35
CA SER A 359 -0.42 20.41 -14.36
C SER A 359 -1.59 20.15 -13.40
N LYS A 360 -1.39 20.57 -12.15
CA LYS A 360 -2.42 20.69 -11.12
C LYS A 360 -2.40 22.14 -10.63
N THR A 361 -3.51 22.87 -10.80
CA THR A 361 -3.67 24.22 -10.25
C THR A 361 -4.52 24.14 -9.00
N VAL A 362 -4.03 24.72 -7.90
CA VAL A 362 -4.75 24.87 -6.64
C VAL A 362 -5.03 26.34 -6.41
N THR A 363 -6.29 26.71 -6.25
CA THR A 363 -6.73 28.08 -5.97
C THR A 363 -7.28 28.17 -4.56
N LEU A 364 -6.52 28.79 -3.65
CA LEU A 364 -6.96 29.10 -2.28
C LEU A 364 -7.86 30.33 -2.32
N LYS A 365 -9.12 30.18 -1.91
CA LYS A 365 -10.12 31.25 -1.92
C LYS A 365 -9.82 32.32 -0.86
N GLN A 366 -10.55 33.42 -0.91
CA GLN A 366 -10.51 34.43 0.15
C GLN A 366 -11.12 33.85 1.44
N ILE A 367 -10.54 34.20 2.58
CA ILE A 367 -10.95 33.71 3.90
C ILE A 367 -11.47 34.91 4.70
N ASN A 368 -12.62 34.73 5.36
CA ASN A 368 -13.30 35.81 6.05
C ASN A 368 -12.46 36.36 7.21
N GLY A 369 -12.35 37.69 7.32
CA GLY A 369 -11.74 38.38 8.45
C GLY A 369 -10.29 38.86 8.28
N GLY A 370 -9.77 38.97 7.05
CA GLY A 370 -8.45 39.55 6.79
C GLY A 370 -8.39 40.41 5.53
N THR A 371 -7.46 41.37 5.49
CA THR A 371 -7.15 42.26 4.34
C THR A 371 -6.36 41.57 3.23
N ALA A 372 -6.49 40.24 3.11
CA ALA A 372 -5.82 39.42 2.12
C ALA A 372 -6.32 39.71 0.69
N PRO A 373 -5.48 39.53 -0.35
CA PRO A 373 -5.88 39.71 -1.74
C PRO A 373 -6.93 38.68 -2.21
N SER A 374 -7.37 38.85 -3.45
CA SER A 374 -8.14 37.88 -4.22
C SER A 374 -7.48 36.49 -4.27
N ALA A 375 -8.27 35.48 -4.64
CA ALA A 375 -7.91 34.06 -4.51
C ALA A 375 -6.52 33.72 -5.09
N ILE A 376 -5.67 33.13 -4.25
CA ILE A 376 -4.27 32.84 -4.54
C ILE A 376 -4.19 31.51 -5.27
N SER A 377 -3.63 31.50 -6.48
CA SER A 377 -3.46 30.28 -7.28
C SER A 377 -2.00 29.86 -7.35
N ALA A 378 -1.74 28.56 -7.29
CA ALA A 378 -0.43 27.96 -7.48
C ALA A 378 -0.53 26.75 -8.43
N ILE A 379 0.40 26.63 -9.38
CA ILE A 379 0.43 25.54 -10.36
C ILE A 379 1.64 24.62 -10.14
N THR A 380 1.36 23.35 -9.84
CA THR A 380 2.35 22.28 -9.81
C THR A 380 2.38 21.62 -11.19
N ARG A 381 3.52 21.67 -11.86
CA ARG A 381 3.73 21.07 -13.19
C ARG A 381 4.59 19.81 -13.09
N TYR A 382 4.28 18.83 -13.91
CA TYR A 382 4.97 17.54 -13.96
C TYR A 382 5.59 17.37 -15.35
N ARG A 383 6.84 16.93 -15.41
CA ARG A 383 7.52 16.57 -16.67
C ARG A 383 7.94 15.12 -16.60
N TYR A 384 7.66 14.41 -17.68
CA TYR A 384 7.98 13.00 -17.86
C TYR A 384 8.87 12.84 -19.09
N ASP A 385 9.78 11.86 -19.06
CA ASP A 385 10.58 11.49 -20.22
C ASP A 385 9.76 10.76 -21.30
N GLU A 386 10.45 10.29 -22.35
CA GLU A 386 9.87 9.47 -23.42
C GLU A 386 9.41 8.08 -22.96
N HIS A 387 9.92 7.59 -21.82
CA HIS A 387 9.53 6.32 -21.18
C HIS A 387 8.44 6.51 -20.11
N ALA A 388 7.85 7.72 -20.03
CA ALA A 388 6.85 8.13 -19.05
C ALA A 388 7.30 8.10 -17.58
N GLN A 389 8.60 8.02 -17.29
CA GLN A 389 9.09 8.22 -15.92
C GLN A 389 9.07 9.71 -15.57
N LEU A 390 8.80 10.01 -14.29
CA LEU A 390 8.80 11.38 -13.79
C LEU A 390 10.23 11.94 -13.74
N GLN A 391 10.53 12.89 -14.62
CA GLN A 391 11.81 13.61 -14.64
C GLN A 391 11.84 14.79 -13.66
N SER A 392 10.74 15.55 -13.54
CA SER A 392 10.71 16.71 -12.64
C SER A 392 9.32 17.15 -12.22
N VAL A 393 9.23 17.76 -11.03
CA VAL A 393 8.04 18.40 -10.47
C VAL A 393 8.36 19.86 -10.13
N SER A 394 7.47 20.81 -10.47
CA SER A 394 7.64 22.21 -10.06
C SER A 394 7.16 22.46 -8.63
N LEU A 395 8.02 23.12 -7.84
CA LEU A 395 7.65 23.72 -6.56
C LEU A 395 6.74 24.94 -6.78
N PRO A 396 6.02 25.42 -5.76
CA PRO A 396 5.12 26.58 -5.88
C PRO A 396 5.77 27.88 -6.38
N ASP A 397 7.08 28.07 -6.19
CA ASP A 397 7.84 29.22 -6.72
C ASP A 397 8.16 29.15 -8.23
N GLY A 398 7.75 28.07 -8.91
CA GLY A 398 8.02 27.83 -10.33
C GLY A 398 9.42 27.26 -10.64
N SER A 399 10.26 27.02 -9.63
CA SER A 399 11.47 26.17 -9.77
C SER A 399 11.08 24.68 -9.80
N ALA A 400 11.95 23.79 -10.27
CA ALA A 400 11.64 22.36 -10.34
C ALA A 400 12.70 21.47 -9.67
N ILE A 401 12.21 20.46 -8.94
CA ILE A 401 13.00 19.31 -8.50
C ILE A 401 13.13 18.36 -9.69
N GLN A 402 14.35 18.01 -10.06
CA GLN A 402 14.68 17.05 -11.09
C GLN A 402 15.24 15.77 -10.44
N TYR A 403 14.86 14.61 -10.97
CA TYR A 403 15.33 13.30 -10.50
C TYR A 403 16.39 12.74 -11.45
N GLN A 404 17.57 12.41 -10.93
CA GLN A 404 18.64 11.75 -11.68
C GLN A 404 18.70 10.27 -11.31
N ARG A 405 18.85 9.40 -12.31
CA ARG A 405 18.87 7.93 -12.16
C ARG A 405 20.19 7.34 -12.63
N ASN A 406 20.53 6.16 -12.11
CA ASN A 406 21.61 5.32 -12.64
C ASN A 406 21.10 4.44 -13.79
N GLY A 407 21.99 3.62 -14.38
CA GLY A 407 21.64 2.64 -15.42
C GLY A 407 20.85 1.41 -14.94
N GLN A 408 20.17 1.54 -13.80
CA GLN A 408 19.26 0.57 -13.18
C GLN A 408 17.99 1.28 -12.67
N ASP A 409 17.67 2.45 -13.23
CA ASP A 409 16.53 3.33 -12.92
C ASP A 409 16.37 3.78 -11.47
N GLN A 410 17.34 3.51 -10.60
CA GLN A 410 17.32 3.96 -9.21
C GLN A 410 17.66 5.45 -9.15
N ILE A 411 16.84 6.22 -8.43
CA ILE A 411 17.15 7.62 -8.15
C ILE A 411 18.44 7.70 -7.32
N VAL A 412 19.46 8.38 -7.87
CA VAL A 412 20.78 8.58 -7.26
C VAL A 412 21.03 10.03 -6.85
N ALA A 413 20.32 10.99 -7.43
CA ALA A 413 20.36 12.39 -7.01
C ALA A 413 19.05 13.14 -7.25
N LEU A 414 18.82 14.19 -6.47
CA LEU A 414 17.77 15.20 -6.61
C LEU A 414 18.44 16.58 -6.77
N THR A 415 18.11 17.31 -7.82
CA THR A 415 18.59 18.69 -8.06
C THR A 415 17.41 19.67 -8.14
N ARG A 416 17.61 20.94 -7.79
CA ARG A 416 16.65 22.03 -8.01
C ARG A 416 17.14 22.94 -9.12
N SER A 417 16.45 22.96 -10.26
CA SER A 417 16.64 23.99 -11.28
C SER A 417 15.68 25.15 -11.06
N ARG A 418 16.20 26.38 -11.13
CA ARG A 418 15.37 27.61 -11.20
C ARG A 418 15.09 28.08 -12.62
N ILE A 419 15.74 27.47 -13.62
CA ILE A 419 15.57 27.79 -15.04
C ILE A 419 14.85 26.63 -15.72
N GLN A 420 13.65 26.91 -16.26
CA GLN A 420 12.77 25.86 -16.78
C GLN A 420 13.06 25.47 -18.23
N THR A 421 13.64 26.39 -19.01
CA THR A 421 14.09 26.20 -20.39
C THR A 421 15.48 25.56 -20.42
N PRO A 422 15.67 24.33 -20.96
CA PRO A 422 16.95 23.62 -20.86
C PRO A 422 18.17 24.39 -21.37
N TRP A 423 18.07 25.04 -22.54
CA TRP A 423 19.18 25.77 -23.16
C TRP A 423 19.55 27.08 -22.44
N LEU A 424 18.78 27.51 -21.44
CA LEU A 424 19.10 28.63 -20.55
C LEU A 424 19.74 28.20 -19.22
N GLN A 425 19.80 26.90 -18.90
CA GLN A 425 20.25 26.41 -17.58
C GLN A 425 21.73 26.70 -17.28
N TRP A 426 22.53 27.11 -18.27
CA TRP A 426 23.89 27.61 -18.05
C TRP A 426 23.93 28.99 -17.34
N LEU A 427 22.85 29.78 -17.42
CA LEU A 427 22.73 31.06 -16.69
C LEU A 427 22.61 30.85 -15.17
N LEU A 428 22.05 29.72 -14.76
CA LEU A 428 21.92 29.27 -13.38
C LEU A 428 21.85 27.73 -13.32
N PRO A 429 22.99 27.06 -13.11
CA PRO A 429 23.06 25.61 -12.99
C PRO A 429 22.11 25.06 -11.92
N ALA A 430 21.58 23.86 -12.16
CA ALA A 430 20.73 23.17 -11.20
C ALA A 430 21.52 22.84 -9.92
N LYS A 431 20.97 23.21 -8.77
CA LYS A 431 21.62 23.03 -7.47
C LYS A 431 21.31 21.65 -6.92
N VAL A 432 22.35 20.84 -6.65
CA VAL A 432 22.18 19.55 -5.95
C VAL A 432 21.50 19.79 -4.60
N LEU A 433 20.54 18.93 -4.26
CA LEU A 433 19.94 18.86 -2.92
C LEU A 433 20.42 17.61 -2.18
N VAL A 434 20.38 16.45 -2.86
CA VAL A 434 20.95 15.17 -2.42
C VAL A 434 21.54 14.45 -3.63
N GLN A 435 22.64 13.73 -3.46
CA GLN A 435 23.32 12.90 -4.46
C GLN A 435 23.94 11.64 -3.83
N ASN A 436 24.53 10.77 -4.65
CA ASN A 436 25.23 9.55 -4.21
C ASN A 436 24.37 8.62 -3.33
N ILE A 437 23.08 8.45 -3.66
CA ILE A 437 22.15 7.63 -2.86
C ILE A 437 22.47 6.13 -3.05
N GLU A 438 23.17 5.55 -2.07
CA GLU A 438 23.45 4.11 -1.98
C GLU A 438 22.37 3.37 -1.16
N ARG A 439 22.19 2.07 -1.45
CA ARG A 439 21.19 1.19 -0.84
C ARG A 439 21.81 -0.15 -0.41
N ASP A 440 21.16 -0.83 0.52
CA ASP A 440 21.43 -2.22 0.91
C ASP A 440 20.13 -3.05 0.88
N ILE A 441 20.12 -4.27 1.44
CA ILE A 441 18.95 -5.16 1.41
C ILE A 441 17.79 -4.68 2.30
N VAL A 442 18.02 -3.71 3.20
CA VAL A 442 17.02 -3.17 4.13
C VAL A 442 16.50 -1.81 3.66
N GLY A 443 17.29 -1.04 2.91
CA GLY A 443 16.82 0.20 2.28
C GLY A 443 17.94 1.18 1.95
N VAL A 444 17.72 2.47 2.20
CA VAL A 444 18.76 3.50 2.05
C VAL A 444 19.90 3.24 3.04
N LYS A 445 21.13 3.28 2.52
CA LYS A 445 22.38 3.04 3.25
C LYS A 445 23.13 4.35 3.49
N SER A 446 23.26 5.19 2.47
CA SER A 446 23.95 6.48 2.59
C SER A 446 23.59 7.43 1.45
N TYR A 447 23.77 8.73 1.66
CA TYR A 447 23.65 9.77 0.63
C TYR A 447 24.39 11.05 1.05
N ALA A 448 24.70 11.93 0.10
CA ALA A 448 25.36 13.21 0.36
C ALA A 448 24.43 14.39 0.02
N TYR A 449 24.29 15.35 0.92
CA TYR A 449 23.53 16.59 0.71
C TYR A 449 24.29 17.57 -0.20
N GLY A 450 23.57 18.52 -0.80
CA GLY A 450 24.10 19.57 -1.67
C GLY A 450 25.01 20.61 -1.00
N ASN A 451 25.21 20.53 0.32
CA ASN A 451 26.22 21.27 1.08
C ASN A 451 27.40 20.38 1.54
N GLY A 452 27.53 19.18 0.97
CA GLY A 452 28.60 18.23 1.24
C GLY A 452 28.41 17.34 2.47
N ILE A 453 27.36 17.53 3.29
CA ILE A 453 27.12 16.67 4.45
C ILE A 453 26.79 15.23 3.99
N GLU A 454 27.45 14.23 4.56
CA GLU A 454 27.22 12.81 4.25
C GLU A 454 26.39 12.14 5.34
N ALA A 455 25.28 11.51 4.96
CA ALA A 455 24.43 10.69 5.82
C ALA A 455 24.78 9.20 5.65
N GLU A 456 24.93 8.46 6.74
CA GLU A 456 25.17 7.00 6.74
C GLU A 456 24.27 6.29 7.78
N PHE A 457 23.57 5.25 7.32
CA PHE A 457 22.67 4.40 8.08
C PHE A 457 23.34 3.05 8.31
N GLN A 458 24.10 2.94 9.39
CA GLN A 458 24.88 1.75 9.73
C GLN A 458 24.02 0.71 10.43
N ARG A 459 24.00 -0.50 9.87
CA ARG A 459 23.22 -1.65 10.36
C ARG A 459 24.14 -2.72 10.95
N SER A 460 23.61 -3.54 11.85
CA SER A 460 24.29 -4.77 12.28
C SER A 460 24.32 -5.79 11.13
N ARG A 461 25.06 -6.91 11.28
CA ARG A 461 25.08 -7.96 10.26
C ARG A 461 23.67 -8.53 10.03
N GLU A 462 22.84 -8.54 11.06
CA GLU A 462 21.46 -9.02 11.10
C GLU A 462 20.46 -7.97 10.54
N GLY A 463 20.93 -6.82 10.07
CA GLY A 463 20.11 -5.77 9.43
C GLY A 463 19.48 -4.74 10.38
N ALA A 464 19.59 -4.93 11.69
CA ALA A 464 19.06 -3.97 12.68
C ALA A 464 19.79 -2.61 12.58
N LEU A 465 19.05 -1.49 12.62
CA LEU A 465 19.63 -0.15 12.52
C LEU A 465 20.43 0.16 13.79
N ALA A 466 21.76 0.15 13.68
CA ALA A 466 22.65 0.24 14.83
C ALA A 466 23.15 1.68 15.06
N ARG A 467 23.30 2.47 14.00
CA ARG A 467 23.75 3.88 14.07
C ARG A 467 23.27 4.70 12.86
N VAL A 468 22.91 5.96 13.09
CA VAL A 468 22.68 6.99 12.05
C VAL A 468 23.68 8.12 12.30
N VAL A 469 24.45 8.49 11.28
CA VAL A 469 25.47 9.53 11.40
C VAL A 469 25.43 10.51 10.22
N TYR A 470 25.59 11.80 10.53
CA TYR A 470 25.73 12.88 9.56
C TYR A 470 27.08 13.57 9.74
N ARG A 471 27.93 13.55 8.70
CA ARG A 471 29.33 14.00 8.75
C ARG A 471 29.60 15.17 7.81
N ARG A 472 30.60 15.98 8.11
CA ARG A 472 31.31 16.74 7.08
C ARG A 472 32.37 15.84 6.41
N PRO A 473 32.68 16.05 5.12
CA PRO A 473 33.93 15.57 4.55
C PRO A 473 35.10 16.17 5.35
N ALA A 474 36.16 15.40 5.55
CA ALA A 474 37.37 15.94 6.15
C ALA A 474 38.04 16.97 5.22
N ASP A 475 38.70 17.98 5.79
CA ASP A 475 39.49 18.95 5.01
C ASP A 475 40.51 18.21 4.12
N SER A 476 40.65 18.69 2.89
CA SER A 476 40.94 17.83 1.74
C SER A 476 42.40 17.37 1.60
N GLY A 477 42.73 16.27 2.28
CA GLY A 477 43.82 15.37 1.87
C GLY A 477 43.50 14.67 0.54
N ASN A 478 43.69 15.37 -0.59
CA ASN A 478 43.57 14.85 -1.97
C ASN A 478 42.26 14.10 -2.32
N VAL A 479 41.13 14.81 -2.27
CA VAL A 479 39.83 14.32 -2.80
C VAL A 479 39.92 13.87 -4.27
N GLN A 480 40.79 14.50 -5.08
CA GLN A 480 41.02 14.07 -6.46
C GLN A 480 41.59 12.65 -6.58
N THR A 481 42.50 12.24 -5.68
CA THR A 481 43.10 10.89 -5.72
C THR A 481 42.05 9.84 -5.36
N ALA A 482 41.28 10.04 -4.30
CA ALA A 482 40.21 9.13 -3.89
C ALA A 482 39.08 9.01 -4.95
N MET A 483 38.79 10.08 -5.71
CA MET A 483 37.89 9.99 -6.87
C MET A 483 38.54 9.27 -8.05
N LEU A 484 39.79 9.56 -8.40
CA LEU A 484 40.50 8.86 -9.49
C LEU A 484 40.61 7.36 -9.21
N GLU A 485 40.96 6.94 -8.00
CA GLU A 485 41.10 5.53 -7.63
C GLU A 485 39.76 4.78 -7.69
N ARG A 486 38.65 5.43 -7.29
CA ARG A 486 37.28 4.89 -7.46
C ARG A 486 36.83 4.83 -8.92
N VAL A 487 37.25 5.78 -9.77
CA VAL A 487 36.87 5.84 -11.20
C VAL A 487 37.74 4.93 -12.08
N LEU A 488 39.01 4.73 -11.71
CA LEU A 488 39.97 3.87 -12.41
C LEU A 488 39.95 2.41 -11.91
N GLY A 489 39.23 2.11 -10.83
CA GLY A 489 39.18 0.77 -10.23
C GLY A 489 40.49 0.35 -9.54
N ILE A 490 41.31 1.32 -9.13
CA ILE A 490 42.64 1.09 -8.54
C ILE A 490 42.55 0.94 -7.01
N SER A 491 41.46 1.40 -6.38
CA SER A 491 41.22 1.15 -4.95
C SER A 491 40.86 -0.32 -4.72
N ASP A 492 41.77 -1.06 -4.08
CA ASP A 492 41.45 -2.28 -3.34
C ASP A 492 40.30 -2.04 -2.34
N ALA A 493 39.69 -3.11 -1.82
CA ALA A 493 38.47 -3.06 -0.99
C ALA A 493 38.63 -2.47 0.43
N GLN A 494 39.50 -1.48 0.63
CA GLN A 494 39.73 -0.74 1.88
C GLN A 494 38.61 0.26 2.25
N ALA A 495 37.36 -0.13 1.98
CA ALA A 495 36.17 0.38 2.64
C ALA A 495 35.50 -0.71 3.52
N ALA A 496 36.28 -1.71 3.94
CA ALA A 496 35.98 -2.61 5.04
C ALA A 496 36.05 -1.85 6.39
N ALA A 497 35.13 -0.88 6.58
CA ALA A 497 34.77 -0.44 7.92
C ALA A 497 34.32 -1.70 8.68
N THR A 498 35.05 -2.05 9.74
CA THR A 498 34.89 -3.32 10.45
C THR A 498 33.42 -3.51 10.83
N PRO A 499 32.78 -4.65 10.49
CA PRO A 499 31.42 -4.93 10.96
C PRO A 499 31.38 -4.74 12.48
N ALA A 500 30.39 -4.00 12.99
CA ALA A 500 30.35 -3.60 14.39
C ALA A 500 30.48 -4.85 15.29
N SER A 501 31.64 -5.00 15.91
CA SER A 501 31.97 -6.18 16.71
C SER A 501 31.00 -6.26 17.88
N ARG A 502 30.47 -7.47 18.16
CA ARG A 502 29.54 -7.71 19.27
C ARG A 502 29.98 -6.96 20.54
N GLY A 503 29.13 -6.03 20.99
CA GLY A 503 29.17 -5.61 22.38
C GLY A 503 28.98 -6.83 23.29
N SER A 504 29.59 -6.84 24.46
CA SER A 504 29.70 -8.00 25.36
C SER A 504 28.36 -8.52 25.92
N SER A 505 27.23 -7.90 25.56
CA SER A 505 25.85 -8.28 25.91
C SER A 505 25.11 -9.08 24.84
N GLY A 506 25.63 -9.19 23.61
CA GLY A 506 25.01 -9.97 22.52
C GLY A 506 23.73 -9.40 21.88
N LEU A 507 23.23 -8.25 22.34
CA LEU A 507 22.06 -7.56 21.77
C LEU A 507 22.41 -6.71 20.52
N PRO A 508 21.46 -6.46 19.59
CA PRO A 508 21.72 -5.64 18.41
C PRO A 508 21.96 -4.15 18.74
N GLY A 509 23.12 -3.60 18.37
CA GLY A 509 23.44 -2.19 18.56
C GLY A 509 24.89 -1.80 18.24
N ALA A 510 25.21 -0.50 18.30
CA ALA A 510 26.54 0.05 17.96
C ALA A 510 27.20 0.88 19.08
N LEU A 511 26.73 0.76 20.34
CA LEU A 511 27.22 1.57 21.46
C LEU A 511 28.74 1.42 21.74
N GLY A 512 29.33 0.30 21.37
CA GLY A 512 30.76 0.00 21.59
C GLY A 512 31.74 0.57 20.56
N LEU A 513 31.27 1.25 19.50
CA LEU A 513 32.16 1.84 18.49
C LEU A 513 32.93 3.06 19.03
N PRO A 514 34.14 3.39 18.52
CA PRO A 514 34.81 4.66 18.82
C PRO A 514 33.92 5.88 18.54
N GLN A 515 34.09 6.96 19.30
CA GLN A 515 33.34 8.20 19.05
C GLN A 515 33.82 8.89 17.77
N ASP A 516 32.89 9.39 16.96
CA ASP A 516 33.19 10.16 15.77
C ASP A 516 33.41 11.63 16.16
N SER A 517 34.63 12.14 15.96
CA SER A 517 34.98 13.49 16.39
C SER A 517 34.50 14.58 15.44
N GLN A 518 34.07 14.23 14.23
CA GLN A 518 33.71 15.16 13.14
C GLN A 518 32.21 15.10 12.77
N ALA A 519 31.46 14.11 13.24
CA ALA A 519 30.02 14.00 13.02
C ALA A 519 29.23 15.16 13.64
N LEU A 520 28.37 15.80 12.82
CA LEU A 520 27.43 16.84 13.24
C LEU A 520 26.27 16.28 14.06
N LEU A 521 25.89 15.03 13.78
CA LEU A 521 24.91 14.22 14.49
C LEU A 521 25.39 12.77 14.42
N ASP A 522 25.55 12.10 15.56
CA ASP A 522 25.95 10.68 15.66
C ASP A 522 25.02 10.00 16.68
N GLN A 523 23.99 9.31 16.17
CA GLN A 523 23.01 8.57 16.96
C GLN A 523 23.30 7.08 16.90
N ARG A 524 23.36 6.42 18.05
CA ARG A 524 23.71 5.00 18.20
C ARG A 524 22.69 4.32 19.08
N TYR A 525 22.20 3.17 18.65
CA TYR A 525 21.07 2.49 19.27
C TYR A 525 21.50 1.15 19.88
N LEU A 526 20.70 0.68 20.82
CA LEU A 526 20.67 -0.68 21.35
C LEU A 526 19.21 -1.09 21.46
N TRP A 527 18.86 -2.24 20.89
CA TRP A 527 17.48 -2.74 20.82
C TRP A 527 17.29 -3.98 21.69
N ASP A 528 16.05 -4.22 22.13
CA ASP A 528 15.63 -5.54 22.59
C ASP A 528 15.26 -6.45 21.40
N THR A 529 14.97 -7.72 21.70
CA THR A 529 14.58 -8.71 20.69
C THR A 529 13.13 -8.60 20.21
N GLN A 530 12.36 -7.61 20.68
CA GLN A 530 11.10 -7.19 20.05
C GLN A 530 11.27 -5.91 19.21
N GLY A 531 12.49 -5.36 19.10
CA GLY A 531 12.76 -4.13 18.37
C GLY A 531 12.33 -2.86 19.10
N ASN A 532 12.25 -2.88 20.44
CA ASN A 532 12.09 -1.67 21.24
C ASN A 532 13.46 -1.05 21.54
N LEU A 533 13.55 0.28 21.55
CA LEU A 533 14.80 1.01 21.80
C LEU A 533 15.15 0.98 23.28
N LEU A 534 16.16 0.21 23.69
CA LEU A 534 16.60 0.15 25.10
C LEU A 534 17.51 1.32 25.49
N HIS A 535 18.43 1.71 24.60
CA HIS A 535 19.37 2.79 24.87
C HIS A 535 19.77 3.53 23.59
N ILE A 536 19.91 4.84 23.68
CA ILE A 536 20.48 5.71 22.65
C ILE A 536 21.69 6.46 23.19
N GLN A 537 22.73 6.62 22.37
CA GLN A 537 23.80 7.58 22.57
C GLN A 537 23.80 8.53 21.37
N ASN A 538 23.64 9.82 21.64
CA ASN A 538 23.58 10.89 20.65
C ASN A 538 24.72 11.90 20.93
N ARG A 539 25.39 12.37 19.88
CA ARG A 539 26.29 13.53 19.92
C ARG A 539 25.88 14.52 18.83
N GLY A 540 25.73 15.79 19.22
CA GLY A 540 25.57 16.92 18.28
C GLY A 540 26.59 18.03 18.54
N MET A 541 26.75 18.95 17.57
CA MET A 541 27.86 19.93 17.55
C MET A 541 27.46 21.40 17.24
N LEU A 542 26.26 21.86 17.59
CA LEU A 542 25.86 23.25 17.28
C LEU A 542 26.54 24.32 18.16
N THR A 543 26.76 24.05 19.45
CA THR A 543 27.31 25.03 20.42
C THR A 543 28.55 24.52 21.16
N ALA A 544 28.54 23.25 21.56
CA ALA A 544 29.69 22.47 22.00
C ALA A 544 29.40 20.97 21.76
N PRO A 545 30.41 20.07 21.81
CA PRO A 545 30.17 18.63 21.75
C PRO A 545 29.44 18.15 23.01
N HIS A 546 28.11 18.04 22.93
CA HIS A 546 27.29 17.48 24.00
C HIS A 546 26.91 16.05 23.66
N GLN A 547 27.31 15.12 24.55
CA GLN A 547 26.77 13.76 24.54
C GLN A 547 25.46 13.73 25.33
N GLN A 548 24.39 13.30 24.67
CA GLN A 548 23.12 12.97 25.31
C GLN A 548 22.97 11.45 25.24
N THR A 549 22.73 10.81 26.39
CA THR A 549 22.31 9.40 26.43
C THR A 549 20.85 9.32 26.83
N GLY A 550 20.17 8.27 26.41
CA GLY A 550 18.80 7.97 26.79
C GLY A 550 18.68 6.48 27.07
N SER A 551 18.07 6.10 28.19
CA SER A 551 17.79 4.72 28.55
C SER A 551 16.29 4.56 28.78
N TYR A 552 15.70 3.51 28.23
CA TYR A 552 14.25 3.34 28.17
C TYR A 552 13.84 1.97 28.73
N ALA A 553 12.65 1.92 29.32
CA ALA A 553 12.05 0.67 29.79
C ALA A 553 10.57 0.60 29.41
N TYR A 554 10.10 -0.62 29.15
CA TYR A 554 8.77 -0.93 28.65
C TYR A 554 8.07 -1.89 29.60
N ASP A 555 6.73 -1.85 29.64
CA ASP A 555 5.94 -2.78 30.43
C ASP A 555 5.64 -4.09 29.68
N ALA A 556 4.81 -4.93 30.30
CA ALA A 556 4.45 -6.22 29.75
C ALA A 556 3.51 -6.14 28.52
N GLN A 557 3.12 -4.93 28.09
CA GLN A 557 2.25 -4.65 26.95
C GLN A 557 2.92 -3.72 25.91
N ASP A 558 4.27 -3.70 25.85
CA ASP A 558 5.10 -2.85 24.97
C ASP A 558 4.98 -1.33 25.19
N ARG A 559 4.36 -0.87 26.29
CA ARG A 559 4.18 0.56 26.56
C ARG A 559 5.40 1.13 27.26
N LEU A 560 5.87 2.30 26.81
CA LEU A 560 7.00 2.99 27.43
C LEU A 560 6.64 3.44 28.85
N ILE A 561 7.39 2.99 29.86
CA ILE A 561 7.18 3.34 31.29
C ILE A 561 8.31 4.17 31.90
N VAL A 562 9.51 4.17 31.31
CA VAL A 562 10.64 5.03 31.74
C VAL A 562 11.37 5.58 30.52
N ALA A 563 11.73 6.87 30.56
CA ALA A 563 12.70 7.48 29.66
C ALA A 563 13.69 8.30 30.50
N SER A 564 14.91 7.81 30.66
CA SER A 564 15.93 8.37 31.56
C SER A 564 17.10 8.96 30.77
N ALA A 565 17.42 10.22 31.01
CA ALA A 565 18.56 10.93 30.46
C ALA A 565 19.50 11.42 31.59
N PRO A 566 20.79 11.73 31.33
CA PRO A 566 21.79 12.09 32.35
C PRO A 566 21.45 13.21 33.33
N GLN A 567 20.41 14.00 33.08
CA GLN A 567 20.00 15.15 33.90
C GLN A 567 18.52 15.11 34.32
N SER A 568 17.75 14.11 33.89
CA SER A 568 16.30 14.03 34.15
C SER A 568 15.72 12.67 33.75
N THR A 569 14.76 12.15 34.53
CA THR A 569 14.02 10.93 34.20
C THR A 569 12.52 11.18 34.13
N ASP A 570 11.91 10.77 33.01
CA ASP A 570 10.47 10.63 32.86
C ASP A 570 10.02 9.23 33.27
N ARG A 571 8.85 9.13 33.92
CA ARG A 571 8.19 7.86 34.28
C ARG A 571 6.70 7.94 33.99
N TYR A 572 6.13 6.84 33.49
CA TYR A 572 4.73 6.78 33.07
C TYR A 572 4.07 5.52 33.65
N PHE A 573 2.82 5.64 34.09
CA PHE A 573 2.00 4.51 34.55
C PHE A 573 0.61 4.58 33.91
N TYR A 574 0.05 3.42 33.54
CA TYR A 574 -1.15 3.31 32.71
C TYR A 574 -2.18 2.35 33.34
N ASP A 575 -3.46 2.56 33.04
CA ASP A 575 -4.52 1.59 33.33
C ASP A 575 -4.47 0.38 32.37
N GLY A 576 -5.46 -0.52 32.47
CA GLY A 576 -5.57 -1.68 31.57
C GLY A 576 -5.99 -1.35 30.13
N ALA A 577 -6.57 -0.16 29.89
CA ALA A 577 -6.97 0.31 28.56
C ALA A 577 -5.86 1.11 27.85
N GLY A 578 -4.80 1.53 28.56
CA GLY A 578 -3.71 2.36 28.04
C GLY A 578 -3.84 3.86 28.36
N ASN A 579 -4.78 4.26 29.23
CA ASN A 579 -4.85 5.62 29.74
C ASN A 579 -3.70 5.87 30.72
N ARG A 580 -2.89 6.91 30.49
CA ARG A 580 -1.72 7.26 31.31
C ARG A 580 -2.15 7.94 32.61
N LEU A 581 -2.42 7.15 33.66
CA LEU A 581 -2.87 7.59 34.99
C LEU A 581 -1.87 8.50 35.73
N LEU A 582 -0.57 8.31 35.50
CA LEU A 582 0.49 9.13 36.08
C LEU A 582 1.56 9.42 35.03
N ALA A 583 1.99 10.67 34.95
CA ALA A 583 3.22 11.07 34.30
C ALA A 583 4.09 11.84 35.31
N GLN A 584 5.32 11.37 35.51
CA GLN A 584 6.38 12.13 36.18
C GLN A 584 7.34 12.58 35.09
N GLN A 585 7.62 13.86 34.95
CA GLN A 585 8.40 14.37 33.82
C GLN A 585 9.54 15.29 34.27
N GLY A 586 10.68 15.20 33.61
CA GLY A 586 11.84 16.04 33.89
C GLY A 586 12.47 15.83 35.29
N ILE A 587 12.20 14.72 35.97
CA ILE A 587 12.59 14.52 37.39
C ILE A 587 14.11 14.40 37.53
N LYS A 588 14.74 15.33 38.26
CA LYS A 588 16.19 15.37 38.50
C LYS A 588 16.51 14.94 39.93
N ASP A 589 15.71 15.39 40.89
CA ASP A 589 15.85 15.05 42.31
C ASP A 589 14.51 14.69 42.99
N GLN A 590 14.52 14.59 44.33
CA GLN A 590 13.36 14.22 45.14
C GLN A 590 12.32 15.34 45.28
N ALA A 591 12.69 16.61 45.09
CA ALA A 591 11.78 17.76 45.16
C ALA A 591 10.93 17.86 43.88
N ASP A 592 11.55 17.64 42.70
CA ASP A 592 10.84 17.59 41.41
C ASP A 592 9.64 16.62 41.40
N LEU A 593 9.70 15.54 42.18
CA LEU A 593 8.60 14.58 42.31
C LEU A 593 7.30 15.20 42.85
N SER A 594 7.40 16.29 43.61
CA SER A 594 6.24 17.00 44.16
C SER A 594 5.62 18.01 43.19
N THR A 595 6.41 18.57 42.27
CA THR A 595 5.98 19.61 41.32
C THR A 595 5.68 19.08 39.93
N ASN A 596 6.41 18.05 39.48
CA ASN A 596 6.39 17.57 38.10
C ASN A 596 5.72 16.18 37.95
N SER A 597 4.95 15.76 38.97
CA SER A 597 4.09 14.56 38.92
C SER A 597 2.64 14.94 38.60
N VAL A 598 2.20 14.67 37.37
CA VAL A 598 0.82 14.87 36.93
C VAL A 598 0.04 13.57 37.10
N LYS A 599 -0.90 13.54 38.06
CA LYS A 599 -1.93 12.50 38.15
C LYS A 599 -3.11 12.88 37.26
N ASN A 600 -3.41 12.04 36.28
CA ASN A 600 -4.52 12.24 35.34
C ASN A 600 -5.80 11.59 35.87
N VAL A 601 -6.93 12.29 35.70
CA VAL A 601 -8.28 11.78 35.94
C VAL A 601 -9.00 11.64 34.60
N TYR A 602 -9.75 10.54 34.45
CA TYR A 602 -10.52 10.22 33.25
C TYR A 602 -12.01 10.19 33.57
N GLU A 603 -12.85 10.42 32.56
CA GLU A 603 -14.31 10.32 32.71
C GLU A 603 -14.71 8.86 33.01
N ALA A 604 -15.68 8.65 33.90
CA ALA A 604 -16.07 7.31 34.34
C ALA A 604 -16.62 6.50 33.16
N ASN A 605 -16.05 5.32 32.92
CA ASN A 605 -16.36 4.46 31.78
C ASN A 605 -16.07 5.14 30.42
N SER A 606 -14.99 5.92 30.31
CA SER A 606 -14.52 6.54 29.06
C SER A 606 -12.99 6.70 29.05
N ASN A 607 -12.40 6.91 27.86
CA ASN A 607 -11.01 7.30 27.67
C ASN A 607 -10.81 8.84 27.63
N ARG A 608 -11.85 9.64 27.84
CA ARG A 608 -11.78 11.11 27.91
C ARG A 608 -10.95 11.57 29.10
N LEU A 609 -9.95 12.41 28.86
CA LEU A 609 -9.02 12.92 29.87
C LEU A 609 -9.59 14.19 30.49
N LEU A 610 -10.14 14.09 31.70
CA LEU A 610 -10.65 15.24 32.46
C LEU A 610 -9.55 16.09 33.10
N GLY A 611 -8.30 15.59 33.11
CA GLY A 611 -7.11 16.30 33.56
C GLY A 611 -6.79 16.13 35.04
N GLY A 612 -5.99 17.04 35.59
CA GLY A 612 -5.74 17.17 37.02
C GLY A 612 -6.62 18.26 37.65
N ALA A 613 -6.64 18.36 38.99
CA ALA A 613 -7.56 19.25 39.72
C ALA A 613 -7.47 20.76 39.38
N ALA A 614 -6.38 21.22 38.74
CA ALA A 614 -6.23 22.59 38.24
C ALA A 614 -6.52 22.76 36.74
N ASN A 615 -6.45 21.68 35.95
CA ASN A 615 -6.52 21.70 34.48
C ASN A 615 -7.69 20.83 34.00
N HIS A 616 -8.92 21.25 34.32
CA HIS A 616 -10.11 20.49 33.93
C HIS A 616 -10.38 20.61 32.43
N THR A 617 -10.68 19.47 31.79
CA THR A 617 -11.13 19.40 30.38
C THR A 617 -12.63 19.11 30.31
N GLN A 618 -13.33 19.83 29.45
CA GLN A 618 -14.74 19.64 29.14
C GLN A 618 -14.88 19.16 27.68
N TYR A 619 -15.67 18.11 27.46
CA TYR A 619 -15.90 17.49 26.15
C TYR A 619 -17.35 17.71 25.68
N ASP A 620 -17.57 17.69 24.37
CA ASP A 620 -18.90 17.55 23.80
C ASP A 620 -19.35 16.09 23.65
N SER A 621 -20.57 15.87 23.17
CA SER A 621 -21.11 14.53 22.97
C SER A 621 -20.30 13.73 21.95
N GLY A 622 -19.76 14.38 20.91
CA GLY A 622 -18.83 13.78 19.93
C GLY A 622 -17.42 13.47 20.44
N GLY A 623 -17.08 13.82 21.69
CA GLY A 623 -15.77 13.55 22.28
C GLY A 623 -14.69 14.58 21.95
N GLN A 624 -15.07 15.72 21.37
CA GLN A 624 -14.18 16.82 21.04
C GLN A 624 -14.07 17.73 22.28
N PRO A 625 -12.86 18.10 22.75
CA PRO A 625 -12.73 18.97 23.92
C PRO A 625 -13.19 20.37 23.54
N GLN A 626 -14.20 20.90 24.25
CA GLN A 626 -14.67 22.28 24.10
C GLN A 626 -13.80 23.26 24.90
N ARG A 627 -13.23 22.79 26.01
CA ARG A 627 -12.39 23.61 26.90
C ARG A 627 -11.32 22.74 27.56
N ILE A 628 -10.08 23.25 27.63
CA ILE A 628 -8.97 22.67 28.41
C ILE A 628 -8.41 23.81 29.26
N ALA A 629 -8.56 23.71 30.59
CA ALA A 629 -8.23 24.77 31.55
C ALA A 629 -8.90 26.13 31.23
N ASP A 630 -8.13 27.11 30.77
CA ASP A 630 -8.58 28.47 30.41
C ASP A 630 -8.81 28.69 28.91
N ARG A 631 -8.46 27.69 28.08
CA ARG A 631 -8.60 27.74 26.61
C ARG A 631 -9.85 27.04 26.14
N GLU A 632 -10.58 27.69 25.25
CA GLU A 632 -11.75 27.14 24.55
C GLU A 632 -11.35 26.71 23.12
N TYR A 633 -11.94 25.63 22.64
CA TYR A 633 -11.64 25.00 21.34
C TYR A 633 -12.96 24.83 20.58
N VAL A 634 -13.04 25.43 19.40
CA VAL A 634 -14.22 25.39 18.53
C VAL A 634 -13.94 24.46 17.36
N TRP A 635 -14.91 23.59 17.05
CA TRP A 635 -14.79 22.55 16.04
C TRP A 635 -15.86 22.75 14.96
N ASP A 636 -15.53 22.46 13.71
CA ASP A 636 -16.46 22.52 12.58
C ASP A 636 -17.27 21.22 12.39
N ALA A 637 -18.19 21.24 11.43
CA ALA A 637 -19.06 20.12 11.09
C ALA A 637 -18.35 18.88 10.49
N PHE A 638 -17.03 18.95 10.27
CA PHE A 638 -16.18 17.81 9.87
C PHE A 638 -15.29 17.32 11.03
N GLY A 639 -15.43 17.91 12.23
CA GLY A 639 -14.60 17.59 13.39
C GLY A 639 -13.17 18.15 13.31
N LYS A 640 -12.93 19.20 12.52
CA LYS A 640 -11.66 19.92 12.51
C LYS A 640 -11.71 21.12 13.45
N LEU A 641 -10.60 21.39 14.15
CA LEU A 641 -10.46 22.55 15.03
C LEU A 641 -10.50 23.82 14.18
N SER A 642 -11.55 24.63 14.32
CA SER A 642 -11.77 25.85 13.53
C SER A 642 -11.35 27.12 14.26
N GLU A 643 -11.39 27.14 15.60
CA GLU A 643 -10.98 28.28 16.43
C GLU A 643 -10.41 27.86 17.79
N ILE A 644 -9.53 28.68 18.36
CA ILE A 644 -9.12 28.62 19.78
C ILE A 644 -9.32 29.98 20.42
N ARG A 645 -9.86 30.04 21.64
CA ARG A 645 -10.03 31.26 22.44
C ARG A 645 -9.41 31.10 23.84
N GLN A 646 -9.13 32.24 24.48
CA GLN A 646 -8.68 32.34 25.86
C GLN A 646 -9.24 33.66 26.41
N GLU A 647 -9.96 33.63 27.54
CA GLU A 647 -10.62 34.84 28.11
C GLU A 647 -11.50 35.61 27.10
N ASN A 648 -12.30 34.88 26.29
CA ASN A 648 -13.07 35.38 25.14
C ASN A 648 -12.24 36.00 23.98
N ARG A 649 -10.93 36.22 24.13
CA ARG A 649 -10.05 36.61 23.01
C ARG A 649 -9.76 35.40 22.13
N ARG A 650 -10.12 35.47 20.85
CA ARG A 650 -9.65 34.51 19.85
C ARG A 650 -8.12 34.52 19.79
N LEU A 651 -7.49 33.36 20.02
CA LEU A 651 -6.06 33.14 19.83
C LEU A 651 -5.75 32.87 18.36
N ALA A 652 -6.50 31.94 17.75
CA ALA A 652 -6.31 31.57 16.35
C ALA A 652 -7.58 31.00 15.72
N SER A 653 -7.61 30.98 14.39
CA SER A 653 -8.64 30.30 13.58
C SER A 653 -8.01 29.62 12.37
N TYR A 654 -8.55 28.46 11.98
CA TYR A 654 -7.99 27.58 10.95
C TYR A 654 -8.96 27.38 9.78
N SER A 655 -8.49 26.84 8.66
CA SER A 655 -9.32 26.50 7.51
C SER A 655 -8.76 25.31 6.74
N TYR A 656 -9.64 24.42 6.28
CA TYR A 656 -9.32 23.12 5.69
C TYR A 656 -9.86 23.01 4.27
N ASN A 657 -9.40 22.04 3.47
CA ASN A 657 -10.03 21.67 2.19
C ASN A 657 -10.92 20.42 2.31
N HIS A 658 -11.47 19.97 1.17
CA HIS A 658 -12.32 18.78 1.07
C HIS A 658 -11.68 17.45 1.51
N ARG A 659 -10.34 17.37 1.66
CA ARG A 659 -9.65 16.18 2.19
C ARG A 659 -9.39 16.24 3.70
N GLY A 660 -9.58 17.41 4.31
CA GLY A 660 -9.18 17.70 5.69
C GLY A 660 -7.76 18.29 5.82
N GLU A 661 -7.08 18.58 4.71
CA GLU A 661 -5.76 19.23 4.67
C GLU A 661 -5.92 20.72 5.05
N ARG A 662 -5.14 21.23 6.02
CA ARG A 662 -5.26 22.62 6.52
C ARG A 662 -4.69 23.62 5.53
N VAL A 663 -5.54 24.32 4.77
CA VAL A 663 -5.12 25.33 3.79
C VAL A 663 -4.75 26.69 4.39
N ALA A 664 -5.16 27.01 5.62
CA ALA A 664 -4.75 28.26 6.28
C ALA A 664 -4.87 28.23 7.81
N LYS A 665 -4.18 29.19 8.44
CA LYS A 665 -4.40 29.63 9.82
C LYS A 665 -4.22 31.15 9.97
N VAL A 666 -4.94 31.74 10.92
CA VAL A 666 -4.82 33.14 11.33
C VAL A 666 -4.57 33.14 12.83
N VAL A 667 -3.45 33.72 13.28
CA VAL A 667 -3.06 33.86 14.69
C VAL A 667 -3.21 35.32 15.08
N ASN A 668 -4.04 35.60 16.08
CA ASN A 668 -4.24 36.94 16.60
C ASN A 668 -3.10 37.34 17.55
N GLY A 669 -2.70 38.61 17.49
CA GLY A 669 -1.64 39.16 18.31
C GLY A 669 -1.94 39.19 19.83
N THR A 670 -0.90 39.38 20.63
CA THR A 670 -0.94 39.34 22.09
C THR A 670 -1.45 40.63 22.73
N ALA A 671 -1.06 41.78 22.18
CA ALA A 671 -1.57 43.10 22.53
C ALA A 671 -2.57 43.60 21.48
N ALA A 672 -3.42 44.56 21.84
CA ALA A 672 -4.40 45.15 20.91
C ALA A 672 -3.78 45.94 19.73
N ALA A 673 -2.45 46.19 19.76
CA ALA A 673 -1.70 46.79 18.67
C ALA A 673 -1.01 45.77 17.75
N ASP A 674 -0.98 44.49 18.14
CA ASP A 674 -0.35 43.42 17.37
C ASP A 674 -1.29 42.94 16.25
N ALA A 675 -0.91 43.17 14.99
CA ALA A 675 -1.71 42.73 13.84
C ALA A 675 -1.80 41.19 13.76
N ALA A 676 -2.97 40.67 13.36
CA ALA A 676 -3.16 39.23 13.19
C ALA A 676 -2.33 38.67 12.03
N HIS A 677 -1.52 37.64 12.31
CA HIS A 677 -0.68 36.98 11.32
C HIS A 677 -1.45 35.87 10.60
N THR A 678 -1.46 35.89 9.27
CA THR A 678 -2.07 34.83 8.45
C THR A 678 -0.99 33.98 7.80
N THR A 679 -1.07 32.65 7.95
CA THR A 679 -0.27 31.68 7.19
C THR A 679 -1.20 30.85 6.32
N ARG A 680 -0.87 30.67 5.04
CA ARG A 680 -1.56 29.74 4.13
C ARG A 680 -0.64 28.59 3.76
N TYR A 681 -1.23 27.48 3.32
CA TYR A 681 -0.52 26.22 3.07
C TYR A 681 -0.91 25.62 1.71
N LEU A 682 0.07 24.99 1.04
CA LEU A 682 -0.13 24.23 -0.20
C LEU A 682 0.34 22.78 -0.05
N TYR A 683 -0.45 21.84 -0.55
CA TYR A 683 -0.21 20.39 -0.43
C TYR A 683 -0.14 19.70 -1.80
N GLN A 684 0.70 18.67 -1.87
CA GLN A 684 0.79 17.74 -2.99
C GLN A 684 0.92 16.34 -2.41
N ASN A 685 0.04 15.42 -2.81
CA ASN A 685 0.02 14.02 -2.34
C ASN A 685 0.07 13.91 -0.80
N ARG A 686 -0.75 14.70 -0.09
CA ARG A 686 -0.76 14.89 1.38
C ARG A 686 0.54 15.42 2.02
N GLN A 687 1.60 15.70 1.26
CA GLN A 687 2.81 16.36 1.75
C GLN A 687 2.67 17.88 1.66
N LEU A 688 2.99 18.59 2.75
CA LEU A 688 3.05 20.05 2.81
C LEU A 688 4.19 20.56 1.91
N GLN A 689 3.88 21.27 0.82
CA GLN A 689 4.86 21.79 -0.12
C GLN A 689 5.34 23.20 0.23
N ALA A 690 4.46 24.08 0.72
CA ALA A 690 4.82 25.46 1.04
C ALA A 690 3.94 26.11 2.10
N GLU A 691 4.55 27.07 2.82
CA GLU A 691 3.90 28.08 3.65
C GLU A 691 3.93 29.43 2.93
N LEU A 692 2.86 30.22 3.09
CA LEU A 692 2.69 31.53 2.49
C LEU A 692 2.18 32.55 3.50
N ASP A 693 2.50 33.82 3.32
CA ASP A 693 1.99 34.94 4.14
C ASP A 693 0.52 35.28 3.84
N GLY A 694 -0.04 36.25 4.58
CA GLY A 694 -1.42 36.72 4.39
C GLY A 694 -1.67 37.39 3.04
N GLN A 695 -0.62 37.89 2.40
CA GLN A 695 -0.61 38.46 1.06
C GLN A 695 -0.42 37.39 -0.03
N GLY A 696 -0.30 36.11 0.33
CA GLY A 696 -0.16 34.99 -0.59
C GLY A 696 1.24 34.81 -1.16
N ARG A 697 2.28 35.36 -0.52
CA ARG A 697 3.69 35.15 -0.92
C ARG A 697 4.26 33.94 -0.18
N ILE A 698 4.92 33.05 -0.89
CA ILE A 698 5.69 31.94 -0.35
C ILE A 698 6.79 32.48 0.58
N THR A 699 6.74 32.04 1.83
CA THR A 699 7.76 32.32 2.86
C THR A 699 8.71 31.13 3.02
N ARG A 700 8.20 29.91 2.85
CA ARG A 700 8.95 28.64 2.96
C ARG A 700 8.41 27.59 1.99
N GLN A 701 9.30 26.78 1.44
CA GLN A 701 8.96 25.53 0.74
C GLN A 701 9.68 24.34 1.36
N TYR A 702 9.13 23.14 1.19
CA TYR A 702 9.66 21.89 1.72
C TYR A 702 10.08 20.95 0.58
N VAL A 703 11.14 20.16 0.77
CA VAL A 703 11.57 19.13 -0.18
C VAL A 703 11.77 17.80 0.54
N TYR A 704 11.25 16.72 -0.04
CA TYR A 704 11.23 15.37 0.55
C TYR A 704 12.03 14.36 -0.29
N LEU A 705 12.61 13.38 0.39
CA LEU A 705 13.11 12.13 -0.17
C LEU A 705 12.18 11.01 0.30
N ALA A 706 11.32 10.51 -0.60
CA ALA A 706 10.14 9.71 -0.25
C ALA A 706 9.27 10.43 0.81
N GLN A 707 9.22 9.93 2.05
CA GLN A 707 8.48 10.56 3.16
C GLN A 707 9.36 11.42 4.08
N GLN A 708 10.69 11.39 3.96
CA GLN A 708 11.58 12.14 4.85
C GLN A 708 11.83 13.57 4.33
N PRO A 709 11.65 14.63 5.14
CA PRO A 709 11.99 15.99 4.75
C PRO A 709 13.52 16.17 4.73
N ILE A 710 14.09 16.58 3.60
CA ILE A 710 15.56 16.71 3.41
C ILE A 710 16.04 18.15 3.32
N ALA A 711 15.17 19.09 2.94
CA ALA A 711 15.51 20.51 2.90
C ALA A 711 14.27 21.40 3.05
N VAL A 712 14.48 22.62 3.53
CA VAL A 712 13.55 23.75 3.37
C VAL A 712 14.21 24.87 2.58
N ILE A 713 13.37 25.63 1.87
CA ILE A 713 13.76 26.76 1.03
C ILE A 713 13.05 28.01 1.57
N ASP A 714 13.79 28.84 2.32
CA ASP A 714 13.25 30.03 2.95
C ASP A 714 13.40 31.26 2.04
N THR A 715 12.31 32.01 1.88
CA THR A 715 12.22 33.21 1.01
C THR A 715 11.74 34.39 1.86
N PRO A 716 12.64 35.04 2.64
CA PRO A 716 12.23 35.88 3.78
C PRO A 716 11.53 37.20 3.44
N ASP A 717 11.53 37.60 2.17
CA ASP A 717 10.89 38.83 1.68
C ASP A 717 9.59 38.52 0.87
N GLY A 718 9.34 37.22 0.65
CA GLY A 718 8.18 36.66 -0.03
C GLY A 718 8.30 36.63 -1.55
N SER A 719 7.97 35.49 -2.18
CA SER A 719 7.74 35.38 -3.62
C SER A 719 6.29 34.98 -3.92
N LEU A 720 5.65 35.58 -4.92
CA LEU A 720 4.32 35.09 -5.34
C LEU A 720 4.46 33.70 -5.98
N PRO A 721 3.53 32.76 -5.72
CA PRO A 721 3.45 31.50 -6.43
C PRO A 721 3.37 31.68 -7.93
N ASP A 722 3.89 30.71 -8.67
CA ASP A 722 3.60 30.61 -10.09
C ASP A 722 2.14 30.17 -10.27
N ALA A 723 1.33 30.99 -10.93
CA ALA A 723 -0.13 30.89 -10.92
C ALA A 723 -0.77 30.56 -12.28
N GLU A 724 0.00 30.70 -13.38
CA GLU A 724 -0.51 30.66 -14.75
C GLU A 724 0.29 29.69 -15.64
N GLU A 725 -0.31 29.20 -16.72
CA GLU A 725 0.43 28.51 -17.77
C GLU A 725 1.07 29.53 -18.72
N ARG A 726 2.41 29.54 -18.76
CA ARG A 726 3.19 30.49 -19.55
C ARG A 726 3.43 29.92 -20.95
N SER A 727 3.29 30.76 -21.98
CA SER A 727 3.72 30.39 -23.33
C SER A 727 5.25 30.19 -23.38
N PRO A 728 5.81 29.44 -24.36
CA PRO A 728 7.25 29.19 -24.43
C PRO A 728 8.09 30.47 -24.44
N LEU A 729 7.64 31.53 -25.13
CA LEU A 729 8.31 32.83 -25.15
C LEU A 729 8.22 33.56 -23.80
N ALA A 730 7.09 33.46 -23.10
CA ALA A 730 6.94 34.02 -21.76
C ALA A 730 7.80 33.28 -20.73
N GLN A 731 7.99 31.96 -20.87
CA GLN A 731 8.91 31.20 -20.02
C GLN A 731 10.37 31.59 -20.27
N VAL A 732 10.79 31.77 -21.52
CA VAL A 732 12.14 32.27 -21.87
C VAL A 732 12.41 33.64 -21.24
N ALA A 733 11.45 34.57 -21.35
CA ALA A 733 11.57 35.89 -20.73
C ALA A 733 11.62 35.81 -19.18
N ALA A 734 10.81 34.94 -18.57
CA ALA A 734 10.80 34.74 -17.13
C ALA A 734 12.07 34.05 -16.60
N ASP A 735 12.65 33.11 -17.35
CA ASP A 735 13.92 32.45 -17.03
C ASP A 735 15.09 33.46 -17.09
N ILE A 736 15.16 34.28 -18.14
CA ILE A 736 16.16 35.37 -18.25
C ILE A 736 15.97 36.39 -17.10
N GLY A 737 14.72 36.77 -16.80
CA GLY A 737 14.42 37.65 -15.66
C GLY A 737 14.79 37.02 -14.31
N THR A 738 14.70 35.70 -14.18
CA THR A 738 15.13 34.94 -12.99
C THR A 738 16.64 34.92 -12.86
N ALA A 739 17.37 34.79 -13.97
CA ALA A 739 18.83 34.90 -13.99
C ALA A 739 19.32 36.28 -13.55
N LEU A 740 18.80 37.35 -14.17
CA LEU A 740 19.14 38.72 -13.80
C LEU A 740 18.82 39.03 -12.32
N LYS A 741 17.68 38.56 -11.79
CA LYS A 741 17.33 38.74 -10.37
C LYS A 741 18.28 38.03 -9.40
N SER A 742 18.81 36.86 -9.76
CA SER A 742 19.74 36.10 -8.91
C SER A 742 21.19 36.59 -9.03
N TRP A 743 21.58 37.17 -10.18
CA TRP A 743 22.89 37.83 -10.35
C TRP A 743 23.00 39.17 -9.60
N PHE A 744 21.89 39.87 -9.38
CA PHE A 744 21.86 41.20 -8.74
C PHE A 744 21.06 41.26 -7.43
N GLY A 745 20.74 40.11 -6.82
CA GLY A 745 19.88 40.02 -5.64
C GLY A 745 20.26 38.88 -4.70
N SER A 746 19.66 38.85 -3.51
CA SER A 746 19.90 37.81 -2.51
C SER A 746 19.13 36.53 -2.82
N ASP A 747 19.85 35.42 -2.91
CA ASP A 747 19.31 34.10 -3.21
C ASP A 747 18.45 33.53 -2.06
N ALA A 748 17.39 32.80 -2.41
CA ALA A 748 16.56 32.09 -1.43
C ALA A 748 17.42 31.08 -0.64
N ALA A 749 17.34 31.13 0.69
CA ALA A 749 18.14 30.30 1.56
C ALA A 749 17.70 28.83 1.44
N ILE A 750 18.66 27.90 1.47
CA ILE A 750 18.37 26.46 1.51
C ILE A 750 19.00 25.94 2.79
N THR A 751 18.17 25.37 3.64
CA THR A 751 18.58 24.77 4.90
C THR A 751 18.27 23.28 4.83
N TYR A 752 19.30 22.45 4.96
CA TYR A 752 19.21 21.01 4.86
C TYR A 752 18.85 20.40 6.21
N LEU A 753 17.96 19.41 6.21
CA LEU A 753 17.40 18.78 7.41
C LEU A 753 17.97 17.36 7.58
N HIS A 754 18.50 17.10 8.77
CA HIS A 754 19.14 15.84 9.17
C HIS A 754 18.25 15.15 10.20
N ASN A 755 17.74 13.97 9.84
CA ASN A 755 16.64 13.30 10.55
C ASN A 755 17.13 12.13 11.41
N ASN A 756 16.41 11.84 12.49
CA ASN A 756 16.64 10.65 13.31
C ASN A 756 16.00 9.38 12.70
N HIS A 757 16.07 8.25 13.41
CA HIS A 757 15.57 6.95 12.92
C HIS A 757 14.07 6.92 12.61
N LEU A 758 13.26 7.81 13.20
CA LEU A 758 11.82 7.95 12.92
C LEU A 758 11.52 9.00 11.84
N GLY A 759 12.53 9.65 11.26
CA GLY A 759 12.36 10.69 10.25
C GLY A 759 12.07 12.09 10.80
N ALA A 760 12.20 12.33 12.11
CA ALA A 760 12.06 13.66 12.70
C ALA A 760 13.36 14.48 12.57
N PRO A 761 13.33 15.77 12.15
CA PRO A 761 14.53 16.59 12.00
C PRO A 761 15.20 16.96 13.34
N GLU A 762 16.42 16.50 13.60
CA GLU A 762 17.17 16.84 14.83
C GLU A 762 18.21 17.94 14.62
N VAL A 763 18.81 18.04 13.42
CA VAL A 763 19.79 19.09 13.07
C VAL A 763 19.41 19.72 11.74
N ALA A 764 19.65 21.02 11.60
CA ALA A 764 19.52 21.74 10.34
C ALA A 764 20.81 22.50 10.00
N THR A 765 21.28 22.41 8.76
CA THR A 765 22.53 23.06 8.30
C THR A 765 22.30 24.01 7.12
N ASP A 766 23.05 25.11 7.09
CA ASP A 766 23.06 26.06 5.98
C ASP A 766 23.76 25.50 4.72
N GLN A 767 23.80 26.31 3.66
CA GLN A 767 24.42 25.97 2.38
C GLN A 767 25.93 25.71 2.46
N SER A 768 26.61 26.07 3.57
CA SER A 768 28.03 25.82 3.83
C SER A 768 28.28 24.61 4.75
N GLY A 769 27.23 23.86 5.10
CA GLY A 769 27.33 22.73 6.03
C GLY A 769 27.51 23.18 7.49
N LYS A 770 27.23 24.44 7.81
CA LYS A 770 27.26 24.97 9.19
C LYS A 770 25.91 24.68 9.85
N PRO A 771 25.87 24.04 11.03
CA PRO A 771 24.62 23.85 11.73
C PRO A 771 24.08 25.21 12.19
N VAL A 772 22.78 25.43 11.97
CA VAL A 772 22.07 26.69 12.32
C VAL A 772 21.00 26.47 13.38
N TRP A 773 20.50 25.25 13.51
CA TRP A 773 19.47 24.84 14.47
C TRP A 773 19.67 23.36 14.82
N GLN A 774 19.39 23.02 16.07
CA GLN A 774 19.39 21.66 16.60
C GLN A 774 18.29 21.55 17.65
N ALA A 775 17.55 20.43 17.64
CA ALA A 775 16.54 20.09 18.65
C ALA A 775 16.85 18.76 19.33
N GLY A 776 16.47 18.66 20.60
CA GLY A 776 16.35 17.41 21.34
C GLY A 776 14.89 17.11 21.66
N TYR A 777 14.45 15.86 21.47
CA TYR A 777 13.08 15.42 21.65
C TYR A 777 12.87 14.62 22.95
N SER A 778 11.69 14.75 23.57
CA SER A 778 11.17 13.78 24.52
C SER A 778 10.77 12.49 23.79
N ALA A 779 10.58 11.40 24.54
CA ALA A 779 10.16 10.14 23.93
C ALA A 779 8.81 10.23 23.20
N PHE A 780 7.91 11.11 23.64
CA PHE A 780 6.61 11.37 23.00
C PHE A 780 6.64 12.47 21.92
N GLY A 781 7.83 12.84 21.43
CA GLY A 781 7.99 13.74 20.27
C GLY A 781 7.93 15.23 20.57
N LYS A 782 7.77 15.64 21.85
CA LYS A 782 7.85 17.07 22.23
C LYS A 782 9.30 17.55 22.20
N ILE A 783 9.57 18.70 21.61
CA ILE A 783 10.91 19.30 21.69
C ILE A 783 11.18 19.80 23.11
N VAL A 784 12.25 19.32 23.74
CA VAL A 784 12.66 19.64 25.13
C VAL A 784 13.86 20.58 25.22
N ASN A 785 14.66 20.68 24.15
CA ASN A 785 15.69 21.70 24.01
C ASN A 785 15.84 22.12 22.54
N VAL A 786 16.17 23.40 22.32
CA VAL A 786 16.54 23.95 21.01
C VAL A 786 17.80 24.77 21.18
N SER A 787 18.79 24.53 20.32
CA SER A 787 19.96 25.39 20.14
C SER A 787 19.89 26.05 18.76
N GLN A 788 20.38 27.29 18.64
CA GLN A 788 20.38 28.09 17.41
C GLN A 788 21.69 28.87 17.30
N ALA A 789 22.21 29.06 16.08
CA ALA A 789 23.39 29.88 15.83
C ALA A 789 23.05 31.36 15.59
N GLY A 790 23.90 32.27 16.08
CA GLY A 790 23.89 33.70 15.73
C GLY A 790 23.33 34.66 16.79
N LYS A 791 23.69 35.95 16.66
CA LYS A 791 23.24 37.07 17.52
C LYS A 791 22.35 38.09 16.78
N THR A 792 21.95 37.81 15.53
CA THR A 792 21.27 38.74 14.62
C THR A 792 19.82 38.31 14.29
N ALA A 793 19.06 39.22 13.65
CA ALA A 793 17.60 39.36 13.85
C ALA A 793 16.66 38.33 13.19
N ARG A 794 17.15 37.27 12.53
CA ARG A 794 16.30 36.18 11.98
C ARG A 794 16.88 34.81 12.39
N ARG A 795 16.29 34.20 13.42
CA ARG A 795 16.62 32.85 13.91
C ARG A 795 15.86 31.79 13.11
N PHE A 796 16.51 30.69 12.75
CA PHE A 796 15.83 29.59 12.04
C PHE A 796 14.90 28.80 12.97
N THR A 797 13.64 28.65 12.55
CA THR A 797 12.61 27.84 13.23
C THR A 797 12.06 26.78 12.28
N LEU A 798 11.55 25.68 12.84
CA LEU A 798 10.96 24.57 12.09
C LEU A 798 9.75 24.01 12.85
N ASN A 799 8.64 23.84 12.14
CA ASN A 799 7.35 23.43 12.74
C ASN A 799 7.07 21.93 12.55
N LEU A 800 7.77 21.25 11.63
CA LEU A 800 7.65 19.79 11.45
C LEU A 800 8.14 19.04 12.70
N ARG A 801 7.44 17.95 13.06
CA ARG A 801 7.79 17.10 14.22
C ARG A 801 8.09 15.68 13.73
N LEU A 802 7.36 14.65 14.18
CA LEU A 802 7.41 13.32 13.54
C LEU A 802 6.75 13.37 12.14
N PRO A 803 6.96 12.38 11.25
CA PRO A 803 6.29 12.34 9.95
C PRO A 803 4.76 12.50 10.07
N GLY A 804 4.20 13.40 9.25
CA GLY A 804 2.80 13.82 9.32
C GLY A 804 2.52 15.05 10.20
N GLN A 805 3.35 15.30 11.23
CA GLN A 805 3.06 16.27 12.29
C GLN A 805 3.62 17.68 12.05
N TYR A 806 2.80 18.68 12.34
CA TYR A 806 3.13 20.11 12.32
C TYR A 806 2.73 20.77 13.65
N GLU A 807 3.65 21.43 14.34
CA GLU A 807 3.40 22.15 15.61
C GLU A 807 2.75 23.52 15.41
N ASP A 808 1.67 23.77 16.14
CA ASP A 808 1.00 25.07 16.22
C ASP A 808 1.19 25.68 17.61
N GLN A 809 2.27 26.46 17.76
CA GLN A 809 2.70 27.10 19.01
C GLN A 809 1.58 27.86 19.75
N GLU A 810 0.64 28.48 19.02
CA GLU A 810 -0.52 29.16 19.58
C GLU A 810 -1.45 28.22 20.37
N SER A 811 -1.51 26.94 19.97
CA SER A 811 -2.35 25.90 20.56
C SER A 811 -1.61 25.02 21.56
N GLY A 812 -0.32 24.77 21.33
CA GLY A 812 0.48 23.74 22.01
C GLY A 812 0.34 22.34 21.38
N LEU A 813 -0.44 22.19 20.32
CA LEU A 813 -0.81 20.93 19.68
C LEU A 813 -0.05 20.70 18.38
N TYR A 814 0.08 19.43 18.00
CA TYR A 814 0.65 18.99 16.73
C TYR A 814 -0.49 18.54 15.81
N TYR A 815 -0.76 19.30 14.75
CA TYR A 815 -1.68 18.92 13.69
C TYR A 815 -1.10 17.73 12.90
N ASN A 816 -1.85 16.62 12.84
CA ASN A 816 -1.45 15.38 12.17
C ASN A 816 -2.57 14.96 11.18
N ASP A 817 -2.77 15.77 10.14
CA ASP A 817 -3.78 15.69 9.07
C ASP A 817 -5.22 15.41 9.55
N HIS A 818 -5.52 14.15 9.89
CA HIS A 818 -6.79 13.71 10.41
C HIS A 818 -7.09 14.23 11.83
N ARG A 819 -6.09 14.29 12.73
CA ARG A 819 -6.25 14.57 14.17
C ARG A 819 -5.30 15.66 14.72
N TYR A 820 -5.49 16.01 15.99
CA TYR A 820 -4.62 16.91 16.76
C TYR A 820 -4.00 16.11 17.92
N TYR A 821 -2.67 16.01 17.93
CA TYR A 821 -1.87 15.31 18.93
C TYR A 821 -1.38 16.31 19.98
N ASP A 822 -1.52 15.97 21.26
CA ASP A 822 -0.90 16.66 22.37
C ASP A 822 0.35 15.87 22.80
N ALA A 823 1.53 16.46 22.62
CA ALA A 823 2.80 15.85 22.92
C ALA A 823 3.19 15.90 24.42
N ASP A 824 2.48 16.68 25.25
CA ASP A 824 2.60 16.62 26.71
C ASP A 824 1.74 15.49 27.27
N SER A 825 0.43 15.45 26.95
CA SER A 825 -0.44 14.34 27.38
C SER A 825 -0.26 13.04 26.58
N GLY A 826 0.55 13.07 25.51
CA GLY A 826 1.08 11.90 24.79
C GLY A 826 0.00 11.13 24.01
N ARG A 827 -1.03 11.84 23.55
CA ARG A 827 -2.27 11.27 23.01
C ARG A 827 -2.96 12.24 22.05
N TYR A 828 -3.94 11.77 21.30
CA TYR A 828 -4.82 12.63 20.50
C TYR A 828 -5.88 13.34 21.36
N LEU A 829 -6.27 14.56 20.97
CA LEU A 829 -7.29 15.34 21.70
C LEU A 829 -8.72 14.86 21.46
N THR A 830 -8.99 14.39 20.25
CA THR A 830 -10.27 13.81 19.83
C THR A 830 -10.18 12.29 19.97
N PRO A 831 -11.30 11.57 20.15
CA PRO A 831 -11.27 10.15 19.86
C PRO A 831 -10.84 10.01 18.41
N ASP A 832 -10.29 8.85 18.06
CA ASP A 832 -10.21 8.47 16.67
C ASP A 832 -11.61 8.70 16.04
N PRO A 833 -11.75 9.48 14.93
CA PRO A 833 -13.00 9.47 14.15
C PRO A 833 -13.43 8.03 13.87
N MET A 834 -12.39 7.22 13.78
CA MET A 834 -12.33 5.82 13.64
C MET A 834 -12.31 5.04 15.00
N GLY A 835 -13.08 5.49 16.01
CA GLY A 835 -13.67 4.69 17.11
C GLY A 835 -12.83 3.61 17.84
N LEU A 836 -13.52 2.56 18.33
CA LEU A 836 -13.01 1.58 19.32
C LEU A 836 -11.89 0.65 18.83
N ARG A 837 -11.56 0.78 17.56
CA ARG A 837 -10.79 -0.20 16.81
C ARG A 837 -9.58 0.43 16.15
N ALA A 838 -9.29 1.68 16.49
CA ALA A 838 -7.91 2.10 16.69
C ALA A 838 -7.23 1.40 17.90
N GLY A 839 -7.88 0.37 18.46
CA GLY A 839 -7.64 -0.17 19.77
C GLY A 839 -8.59 0.42 20.81
N ILE A 840 -8.68 -0.26 21.96
CA ILE A 840 -9.65 0.00 23.04
C ILE A 840 -9.59 1.41 23.67
N ASN A 841 -8.54 2.17 23.35
CA ASN A 841 -8.36 3.55 23.74
C ASN A 841 -8.28 4.43 22.49
N THR A 842 -9.45 4.97 22.12
CA THR A 842 -9.67 5.76 20.90
C THR A 842 -8.77 7.00 20.79
N TYR A 843 -8.20 7.49 21.90
CA TYR A 843 -7.34 8.66 21.92
C TYR A 843 -5.83 8.31 21.89
N ALA A 844 -5.43 7.03 21.96
CA ALA A 844 -4.03 6.65 22.13
C ALA A 844 -3.14 6.99 20.91
N TYR A 845 -1.89 7.39 21.15
CA TYR A 845 -0.88 7.54 20.11
C TYR A 845 0.04 6.32 20.07
N VAL A 846 0.09 5.64 18.91
CA VAL A 846 0.98 4.51 18.57
C VAL A 846 1.17 3.47 19.69
N SER A 847 0.06 3.10 20.36
CA SER A 847 0.01 2.16 21.49
C SER A 847 0.97 2.50 22.65
N SER A 848 1.31 3.78 22.83
CA SER A 848 2.28 4.25 23.82
C SER A 848 3.72 3.73 23.63
N ASN A 849 4.12 3.41 22.39
CA ASN A 849 5.50 3.10 22.01
C ASN A 849 6.03 4.05 20.89
N PRO A 850 6.18 5.35 21.19
CA PRO A 850 6.56 6.40 20.22
C PRO A 850 8.03 6.37 19.79
N LEU A 851 8.87 5.51 20.37
CA LEU A 851 10.30 5.37 20.01
C LEU A 851 10.54 4.39 18.85
N LYS A 852 9.49 3.68 18.44
CA LYS A 852 9.50 2.58 17.47
C LYS A 852 8.51 2.79 16.32
N ASN A 853 7.33 3.32 16.65
CA ASN A 853 6.18 3.44 15.76
C ASN A 853 5.87 4.91 15.43
N ILE A 854 5.30 5.16 14.25
CA ILE A 854 4.77 6.46 13.80
C ILE A 854 3.37 6.27 13.20
N ASP A 855 2.58 7.34 13.16
CA ASP A 855 1.22 7.37 12.58
C ASP A 855 1.12 8.50 11.53
N PRO A 856 1.40 8.23 10.24
CA PRO A 856 1.36 9.25 9.18
C PRO A 856 -0.03 9.41 8.51
N TYR A 857 -0.87 8.35 8.48
CA TYR A 857 -2.23 8.39 7.88
C TYR A 857 -3.20 7.28 8.37
N GLY A 858 -2.90 5.98 8.14
CA GLY A 858 -3.61 4.74 8.57
C GLY A 858 -4.66 4.05 7.61
N LEU A 859 -4.32 2.98 6.83
CA LEU A 859 -5.21 2.08 5.98
C LEU A 859 -4.59 0.66 5.57
N ILE A 860 -5.39 -0.33 5.06
CA ILE A 860 -5.07 -1.82 4.91
C ILE A 860 -5.66 -2.54 3.62
N LEU A 861 -5.26 -3.81 3.26
CA LEU A 861 -5.63 -4.69 2.10
C LEU A 861 -5.61 -6.24 2.41
N PHE A 862 -6.25 -7.09 1.58
CA PHE A 862 -6.38 -8.57 1.72
C PHE A 862 -6.17 -9.43 0.42
N ALA A 863 -5.67 -10.68 0.53
CA ALA A 863 -5.38 -11.60 -0.62
C ALA A 863 -5.45 -13.13 -0.31
N PHE A 864 -5.76 -13.98 -1.31
CA PHE A 864 -6.07 -15.44 -1.15
C PHE A 864 -5.49 -16.36 -2.24
N ASP A 865 -4.62 -17.33 -1.92
CA ASP A 865 -3.97 -18.16 -2.95
C ASP A 865 -4.67 -19.47 -3.35
N GLY A 866 -4.29 -19.98 -4.52
CA GLY A 866 -4.84 -21.18 -5.14
C GLY A 866 -4.30 -22.51 -4.64
N THR A 867 -4.93 -23.60 -5.08
CA THR A 867 -4.59 -24.97 -4.65
C THR A 867 -3.13 -25.31 -4.94
N GLY A 868 -2.36 -25.62 -3.90
CA GLY A 868 -0.92 -25.89 -4.03
C GLY A 868 -0.06 -24.64 -4.23
N ASN A 869 -0.52 -23.45 -3.84
CA ASN A 869 0.28 -22.22 -3.88
C ASN A 869 0.44 -21.59 -2.48
N THR A 870 1.59 -20.96 -2.24
CA THR A 870 1.92 -20.26 -0.98
C THR A 870 2.96 -19.16 -1.23
N ASP A 871 3.15 -18.23 -0.29
CA ASP A 871 4.28 -17.29 -0.28
C ASP A 871 5.43 -17.75 0.62
N ASP A 872 5.29 -18.93 1.25
CA ASP A 872 6.42 -19.63 1.86
C ASP A 872 7.38 -20.08 0.75
N GLN A 873 8.36 -19.22 0.46
CA GLN A 873 9.38 -19.43 -0.57
C GLN A 873 10.05 -20.80 -0.45
N THR A 874 10.10 -21.37 0.75
CA THR A 874 10.45 -22.75 1.05
C THR A 874 9.68 -23.75 0.21
N TRP A 875 8.36 -23.77 0.38
CA TRP A 875 7.50 -24.80 -0.18
C TRP A 875 7.46 -24.67 -1.69
N LEU A 876 7.42 -23.43 -2.20
CA LEU A 876 7.59 -23.16 -3.63
C LEU A 876 8.91 -23.72 -4.15
N THR A 877 9.99 -23.49 -3.41
CA THR A 877 11.33 -23.98 -3.77
C THR A 877 11.40 -25.51 -3.73
N SER A 878 10.77 -26.17 -2.75
CA SER A 878 10.82 -27.63 -2.58
C SER A 878 9.84 -28.43 -3.45
N HIS A 879 9.01 -27.75 -4.24
CA HIS A 879 8.01 -28.37 -5.12
C HIS A 879 8.13 -27.88 -6.59
N ASP A 880 9.30 -27.35 -6.97
CA ASP A 880 9.59 -26.72 -8.28
C ASP A 880 8.47 -25.76 -8.76
N SER A 881 8.13 -24.82 -7.88
CA SER A 881 7.00 -23.90 -8.03
C SER A 881 7.44 -22.44 -7.84
N SER A 882 6.53 -21.49 -8.02
CA SER A 882 6.83 -20.07 -7.94
C SER A 882 5.64 -19.24 -7.48
N LEU A 883 5.94 -18.00 -7.07
CA LEU A 883 4.98 -17.06 -6.53
C LEU A 883 3.82 -16.88 -7.51
N SER A 884 2.61 -17.15 -7.01
CA SER A 884 1.36 -16.99 -7.75
C SER A 884 1.12 -15.53 -8.15
N ASN A 885 0.18 -15.32 -9.07
CA ASN A 885 -0.34 -14.01 -9.39
C ASN A 885 -0.94 -13.29 -8.17
N VAL A 886 -1.43 -14.03 -7.18
CA VAL A 886 -1.95 -13.48 -5.93
C VAL A 886 -0.80 -12.84 -5.14
N VAL A 887 0.32 -13.54 -4.97
CA VAL A 887 1.50 -13.01 -4.27
C VAL A 887 2.17 -11.90 -5.08
N ASN A 888 2.29 -12.07 -6.40
CA ASN A 888 2.90 -11.07 -7.28
C ASN A 888 2.07 -9.77 -7.27
N PHE A 889 0.74 -9.84 -7.38
CA PHE A 889 -0.14 -8.66 -7.24
C PHE A 889 -0.03 -8.03 -5.85
N ARG A 890 -0.02 -8.83 -4.78
CA ARG A 890 0.16 -8.36 -3.38
C ARG A 890 1.45 -7.55 -3.21
N GLN A 891 2.53 -7.93 -3.89
CA GLN A 891 3.80 -7.20 -3.84
C GLN A 891 3.72 -5.79 -4.48
N LEU A 892 2.88 -5.61 -5.50
CA LEU A 892 2.78 -4.40 -6.33
C LEU A 892 1.76 -3.35 -5.84
N TYR A 893 1.07 -3.62 -4.73
CA TYR A 893 0.09 -2.73 -4.11
C TYR A 893 0.73 -1.74 -3.13
N ASN A 894 0.30 -0.47 -3.17
CA ASN A 894 0.93 0.64 -2.43
C ASN A 894 -0.05 1.48 -1.58
N ASP A 895 -1.32 1.07 -1.44
CA ASP A 895 -2.38 1.87 -0.81
C ASP A 895 -2.58 1.62 0.70
N GLY A 896 -1.81 0.71 1.31
CA GLY A 896 -1.93 0.39 2.73
C GLY A 896 -1.17 -0.87 3.16
N ASP A 897 -1.45 -1.30 4.38
CA ASP A 897 -1.04 -2.59 4.95
C ASP A 897 -1.59 -3.77 4.12
N ARG A 898 -1.08 -5.00 4.28
CA ARG A 898 -1.51 -6.14 3.44
C ARG A 898 -1.52 -7.49 4.15
N ARG A 899 -2.57 -8.29 3.93
CA ARG A 899 -2.74 -9.66 4.47
C ARG A 899 -2.93 -10.69 3.37
N TYR A 900 -2.59 -11.95 3.68
CA TYR A 900 -2.52 -13.05 2.73
C TYR A 900 -2.73 -14.39 3.43
N VAL A 901 -3.36 -15.33 2.73
CA VAL A 901 -3.42 -16.75 3.10
C VAL A 901 -2.97 -17.61 1.92
N SER A 902 -2.21 -18.67 2.19
CA SER A 902 -1.86 -19.65 1.18
C SER A 902 -3.04 -20.57 0.87
N GLY A 903 -3.04 -21.23 -0.29
CA GLY A 903 -4.17 -22.05 -0.73
C GLY A 903 -4.13 -23.50 -0.26
N VAL A 904 -5.29 -24.16 -0.33
CA VAL A 904 -5.50 -25.56 0.10
C VAL A 904 -4.50 -26.54 -0.51
N GLY A 905 -4.07 -27.52 0.27
CA GLY A 905 -2.94 -28.39 -0.05
C GLY A 905 -1.56 -27.87 0.36
N THR A 906 -1.41 -26.60 0.76
CA THR A 906 -0.18 -26.08 1.40
C THR A 906 -0.41 -25.79 2.88
N ILE A 907 0.63 -25.82 3.71
CA ILE A 907 0.51 -25.37 5.12
C ILE A 907 0.43 -23.83 5.13
N ASP A 908 -0.70 -23.27 5.56
CA ASP A 908 -0.79 -21.82 5.81
C ASP A 908 0.03 -21.49 7.06
N ARG A 909 0.99 -20.57 6.93
CA ARG A 909 1.92 -20.15 8.00
C ARG A 909 1.74 -18.67 8.38
N SER A 910 0.73 -18.01 7.83
CA SER A 910 0.41 -16.59 8.10
C SER A 910 0.12 -16.31 9.59
N ASP A 911 -0.45 -17.28 10.31
CA ASP A 911 -0.51 -17.29 11.78
C ASP A 911 0.49 -18.33 12.30
N PRO A 912 1.71 -17.91 12.70
CA PRO A 912 2.68 -18.80 13.32
C PRO A 912 2.13 -19.56 14.55
N ALA A 913 1.04 -19.07 15.16
CA ALA A 913 0.41 -19.71 16.31
C ALA A 913 -0.68 -20.72 15.97
N ARG A 914 -1.12 -20.81 14.72
CA ARG A 914 -2.09 -21.79 14.22
C ARG A 914 -1.82 -22.00 12.73
N PRO A 915 -0.79 -22.76 12.35
CA PRO A 915 -0.67 -23.18 10.97
C PRO A 915 -1.95 -23.92 10.57
N ILE A 916 -2.47 -23.69 9.37
CA ILE A 916 -3.58 -24.50 8.83
C ILE A 916 -2.94 -25.57 7.97
N ASP A 917 -2.67 -26.72 8.59
CA ASP A 917 -2.12 -27.87 7.91
C ASP A 917 -3.25 -28.64 7.19
N PRO A 918 -3.15 -28.89 5.88
CA PRO A 918 -4.01 -29.81 5.14
C PRO A 918 -4.24 -31.17 5.83
N ALA A 919 -3.27 -31.66 6.61
CA ALA A 919 -3.32 -32.93 7.30
C ALA A 919 -4.23 -32.96 8.56
N ASP A 920 -4.63 -31.80 9.09
CA ASP A 920 -5.50 -31.71 10.29
C ASP A 920 -6.96 -32.04 9.99
N PHE A 921 -7.43 -31.80 8.75
CA PHE A 921 -8.86 -31.84 8.39
C PHE A 921 -9.33 -33.21 7.85
N LYS A 922 -8.76 -34.31 8.35
CA LYS A 922 -8.97 -35.67 7.82
C LYS A 922 -10.37 -36.23 8.12
N PRO A 923 -11.11 -36.73 7.10
CA PRO A 923 -12.32 -37.53 7.30
C PRO A 923 -12.01 -38.98 7.71
N TRP A 924 -13.03 -39.69 8.21
CA TRP A 924 -12.92 -41.05 8.74
C TRP A 924 -12.66 -42.19 7.72
N TYR A 925 -12.42 -41.91 6.43
CA TYR A 925 -12.09 -42.98 5.47
C TYR A 925 -11.31 -42.52 4.22
N VAL A 926 -9.98 -42.68 4.24
CA VAL A 926 -9.13 -42.73 3.03
C VAL A 926 -8.01 -43.76 3.26
N PRO A 927 -7.94 -44.88 2.51
CA PRO A 927 -6.87 -45.85 2.65
C PRO A 927 -5.55 -45.43 2.00
N LEU A 928 -4.44 -45.69 2.71
CA LEU A 928 -3.07 -45.93 2.21
C LEU A 928 -2.55 -45.10 1.00
N GLY A 929 -1.68 -44.12 1.29
CA GLY A 929 -0.61 -43.72 0.36
C GLY A 929 -0.82 -42.50 -0.54
N ALA A 930 -1.88 -41.72 -0.36
CA ALA A 930 -2.12 -40.48 -1.11
C ALA A 930 -1.80 -39.22 -0.28
N GLU A 931 -0.84 -38.41 -0.73
CA GLU A 931 -0.31 -37.26 0.03
C GLU A 931 -1.18 -35.98 -0.02
N SER A 932 -2.22 -35.95 -0.86
CA SER A 932 -2.88 -34.70 -1.27
C SER A 932 -4.41 -34.67 -1.08
N ALA A 933 -4.94 -35.25 0.00
CA ALA A 933 -6.38 -35.35 0.25
C ALA A 933 -7.14 -33.99 0.24
N ASP A 934 -6.50 -32.91 0.71
CA ASP A 934 -7.07 -31.55 0.74
C ASP A 934 -7.08 -30.86 -0.64
N MET A 935 -6.09 -31.14 -1.50
CA MET A 935 -5.94 -30.48 -2.80
C MET A 935 -7.14 -30.72 -3.74
N GLY A 936 -7.74 -31.91 -3.68
CA GLY A 936 -8.98 -32.19 -4.38
C GLY A 936 -10.17 -31.57 -3.65
N ALA A 937 -10.37 -32.02 -2.41
CA ALA A 937 -11.64 -32.02 -1.70
C ALA A 937 -11.90 -30.82 -0.77
N ASN A 938 -10.96 -29.87 -0.71
CA ASN A 938 -11.13 -28.56 -0.07
C ASN A 938 -11.65 -28.66 1.39
N TYR A 939 -10.88 -29.35 2.23
CA TYR A 939 -11.19 -29.55 3.64
C TYR A 939 -10.70 -28.39 4.50
N SER A 940 -9.54 -27.81 4.19
CA SER A 940 -8.94 -26.71 4.96
C SER A 940 -9.39 -25.31 4.50
N GLY A 941 -10.00 -25.17 3.32
CA GLY A 941 -10.46 -23.87 2.79
C GLY A 941 -11.45 -23.10 3.66
N PRO A 942 -12.46 -23.74 4.32
CA PRO A 942 -13.31 -23.03 5.28
C PRO A 942 -12.52 -22.46 6.47
N ALA A 943 -11.42 -23.11 6.87
CA ALA A 943 -10.53 -22.60 7.90
C ALA A 943 -9.63 -21.45 7.38
N ARG A 944 -9.22 -21.46 6.11
CA ARG A 944 -8.50 -20.36 5.44
C ARG A 944 -9.38 -19.13 5.23
N ILE A 945 -10.63 -19.33 4.81
CA ILE A 945 -11.66 -18.29 4.82
C ILE A 945 -11.85 -17.76 6.25
N THR A 946 -11.96 -18.64 7.25
CA THR A 946 -12.12 -18.23 8.65
C THR A 946 -10.88 -17.50 9.17
N ARG A 947 -9.67 -17.87 8.74
CA ARG A 947 -8.40 -17.18 9.02
C ARG A 947 -8.34 -15.80 8.40
N MET A 948 -8.79 -15.66 7.15
CA MET A 948 -8.85 -14.37 6.50
C MET A 948 -10.00 -13.52 7.00
N VAL A 949 -11.13 -14.10 7.44
CA VAL A 949 -12.11 -13.42 8.28
C VAL A 949 -11.41 -12.97 9.56
N GLU A 950 -10.73 -13.83 10.31
CA GLU A 950 -9.99 -13.40 11.51
C GLU A 950 -8.94 -12.32 11.24
N TYR A 951 -8.24 -12.31 10.10
CA TYR A 951 -7.35 -11.22 9.75
C TYR A 951 -8.11 -9.97 9.42
N PHE A 952 -9.09 -10.05 8.53
CA PHE A 952 -9.96 -8.95 8.20
C PHE A 952 -10.69 -8.38 9.42
N ASN A 953 -10.92 -9.21 10.44
CA ASN A 953 -11.38 -8.85 11.78
C ASN A 953 -10.28 -8.18 12.59
N LYS A 954 -9.06 -8.74 12.68
CA LYS A 954 -7.91 -8.15 13.40
C LYS A 954 -7.46 -6.82 12.80
N GLU A 955 -7.42 -6.74 11.48
CA GLU A 955 -7.15 -5.55 10.70
C GLU A 955 -8.27 -4.54 10.86
N ALA A 956 -9.52 -4.99 10.94
CA ALA A 956 -10.59 -4.16 11.40
C ALA A 956 -10.48 -3.83 12.91
N ASP A 957 -9.85 -4.62 13.78
CA ASP A 957 -9.66 -4.32 15.22
C ASP A 957 -8.53 -3.34 15.51
N VAL A 958 -7.65 -3.17 14.53
CA VAL A 958 -6.63 -2.12 14.46
C VAL A 958 -6.88 -1.14 13.30
N SER A 959 -8.06 -1.23 12.66
CA SER A 959 -8.70 -0.24 11.77
C SER A 959 -9.99 0.22 12.43
N VAL A 960 -9.88 1.14 13.34
CA VAL A 960 -10.07 2.52 12.98
C VAL A 960 -11.45 2.65 12.18
N ASP A 961 -12.60 2.98 12.82
CA ASP A 961 -14.05 3.04 12.40
C ASP A 961 -14.55 3.90 11.19
N ASN A 962 -14.79 5.23 11.30
CA ASN A 962 -15.68 6.02 10.38
C ASN A 962 -15.04 6.61 9.10
N GLN A 963 -13.71 6.60 8.94
CA GLN A 963 -13.12 6.59 7.60
C GLN A 963 -13.35 5.18 7.06
N ALA A 964 -13.55 5.02 5.76
CA ALA A 964 -13.67 3.67 5.25
C ALA A 964 -12.29 2.99 5.30
N MET A 965 -12.22 1.81 5.90
CA MET A 965 -11.21 0.83 5.52
C MET A 965 -11.54 0.45 4.08
N ASP A 966 -10.76 0.99 3.16
CA ASP A 966 -10.82 0.59 1.76
C ASP A 966 -10.47 -0.89 1.67
N ILE A 967 -11.26 -1.66 0.91
CA ILE A 967 -11.08 -3.10 0.78
C ILE A 967 -10.91 -3.44 -0.66
N ASP A 968 -9.76 -4.05 -0.89
CA ASP A 968 -9.46 -4.76 -2.12
C ASP A 968 -9.22 -6.23 -1.77
N ILE A 969 -9.74 -7.11 -2.62
CA ILE A 969 -9.61 -8.56 -2.50
C ILE A 969 -9.01 -9.08 -3.79
N ILE A 970 -8.10 -10.04 -3.67
CA ILE A 970 -7.65 -10.84 -4.80
C ILE A 970 -7.59 -12.32 -4.46
N GLY A 971 -7.82 -13.20 -5.44
CA GLY A 971 -7.54 -14.62 -5.26
C GLY A 971 -7.57 -15.49 -6.52
N PHE A 972 -7.04 -16.71 -6.42
CA PHE A 972 -6.87 -17.65 -7.54
C PHE A 972 -7.44 -19.05 -7.22
N SER A 973 -8.01 -19.76 -8.21
CA SER A 973 -8.37 -21.19 -8.10
C SER A 973 -9.43 -21.41 -7.00
N ARG A 974 -9.26 -22.40 -6.11
CA ARG A 974 -10.05 -22.55 -4.90
C ARG A 974 -9.90 -21.33 -3.97
N GLY A 975 -8.75 -20.68 -3.95
CA GLY A 975 -8.53 -19.37 -3.33
C GLY A 975 -9.37 -18.24 -3.92
N ALA A 976 -9.81 -18.32 -5.18
CA ALA A 976 -10.78 -17.38 -5.75
C ALA A 976 -12.22 -17.72 -5.31
N ALA A 977 -12.54 -19.00 -5.13
CA ALA A 977 -13.81 -19.43 -4.54
C ALA A 977 -13.86 -19.07 -3.03
N GLU A 978 -12.74 -19.19 -2.32
CA GLU A 978 -12.54 -18.71 -0.96
C GLU A 978 -12.58 -17.18 -0.89
N ALA A 979 -11.96 -16.45 -1.83
CA ALA A 979 -12.05 -15.00 -1.90
C ALA A 979 -13.48 -14.51 -2.14
N ARG A 980 -14.28 -15.24 -2.95
CA ARG A 980 -15.71 -14.96 -3.16
C ARG A 980 -16.54 -15.30 -1.93
N ASP A 981 -16.31 -16.45 -1.29
CA ASP A 981 -17.06 -16.82 -0.08
C ASP A 981 -16.67 -15.96 1.11
N PHE A 982 -15.39 -15.59 1.26
CA PHE A 982 -14.94 -14.53 2.15
C PHE A 982 -15.63 -13.21 1.81
N ALA A 983 -15.60 -12.75 0.55
CA ALA A 983 -16.28 -11.53 0.12
C ALA A 983 -17.78 -11.58 0.46
N ASN A 984 -18.44 -12.73 0.30
CA ASN A 984 -19.85 -12.91 0.66
C ASN A 984 -20.09 -13.07 2.16
N ARG A 985 -19.16 -13.59 2.96
CA ARG A 985 -19.25 -13.62 4.43
C ARG A 985 -19.05 -12.23 5.00
N ILE A 986 -18.03 -11.51 4.51
CA ILE A 986 -17.81 -10.13 4.91
C ILE A 986 -18.93 -9.23 4.42
N VAL A 987 -19.52 -9.48 3.24
CA VAL A 987 -20.65 -8.70 2.73
C VAL A 987 -22.01 -9.10 3.31
N ALA A 988 -22.28 -10.37 3.61
CA ALA A 988 -23.48 -10.74 4.39
C ALA A 988 -23.47 -10.07 5.78
N ASN A 989 -22.27 -9.85 6.30
CA ASN A 989 -22.03 -9.07 7.51
C ASN A 989 -21.83 -7.56 7.28
N THR A 990 -21.66 -7.10 6.04
CA THR A 990 -21.49 -5.67 5.69
C THR A 990 -22.71 -5.13 5.00
N LYS A 991 -23.28 -4.08 5.58
CA LYS A 991 -24.31 -3.35 4.84
C LYS A 991 -24.10 -1.85 4.84
N ASP A 992 -24.33 -1.30 3.65
CA ASP A 992 -24.03 0.04 3.15
C ASP A 992 -22.70 0.58 3.70
N GLY A 993 -21.65 -0.22 3.48
CA GLY A 993 -20.28 0.10 3.87
C GLY A 993 -20.00 0.02 5.37
N TRP A 994 -20.67 -0.86 6.12
CA TRP A 994 -20.33 -1.15 7.52
C TRP A 994 -20.23 -2.65 7.85
N TYR A 995 -19.00 -3.19 7.91
CA TYR A 995 -18.72 -4.61 8.16
C TYR A 995 -18.84 -4.97 9.64
N SER A 996 -19.77 -5.88 9.94
CA SER A 996 -20.06 -6.40 11.29
C SER A 996 -19.25 -7.66 11.58
N TYR A 997 -18.42 -7.70 12.61
CA TYR A 997 -17.52 -8.86 12.74
C TYR A 997 -17.00 -9.12 14.13
N THR A 998 -16.81 -10.39 14.41
CA THR A 998 -16.35 -10.93 15.70
C THR A 998 -14.85 -10.72 15.86
N ASP A 999 -14.46 -9.73 16.66
CA ASP A 999 -13.06 -9.33 16.89
C ASP A 999 -12.18 -10.47 17.41
N ALA A 1000 -10.87 -10.25 17.44
CA ALA A 1000 -9.90 -11.16 18.04
C ALA A 1000 -10.04 -11.30 19.57
N GLN A 1001 -11.16 -10.88 20.13
CA GLN A 1001 -11.62 -11.12 21.49
C GLN A 1001 -13.10 -11.58 21.59
N GLY A 1002 -13.77 -11.83 20.45
CA GLY A 1002 -15.08 -12.45 20.34
C GLY A 1002 -16.31 -11.55 20.21
N LYS A 1003 -16.21 -10.31 19.69
CA LYS A 1003 -17.29 -9.30 19.74
C LYS A 1003 -17.60 -8.70 18.38
N ALA A 1004 -18.86 -8.42 18.01
CA ALA A 1004 -19.08 -7.51 16.89
C ALA A 1004 -18.54 -6.13 17.13
N GLN A 1005 -17.51 -5.87 16.37
CA GLN A 1005 -17.18 -4.54 15.95
C GLN A 1005 -17.98 -4.18 14.69
N CYS A 1006 -17.83 -2.93 14.25
CA CYS A 1006 -18.37 -2.50 12.96
C CYS A 1006 -17.41 -1.54 12.27
N GLN A 1007 -16.69 -2.04 11.26
CA GLN A 1007 -15.79 -1.24 10.43
C GLN A 1007 -16.61 -0.46 9.40
N LYS A 1008 -16.39 0.85 9.19
CA LYS A 1008 -16.80 1.42 7.91
C LYS A 1008 -15.90 0.85 6.83
N VAL A 1009 -16.47 0.21 5.83
CA VAL A 1009 -15.71 -0.38 4.73
C VAL A 1009 -16.13 0.23 3.40
N ASN A 1010 -15.19 0.27 2.45
CA ASN A 1010 -15.42 0.70 1.09
C ASN A 1010 -14.78 -0.32 0.14
N PHE A 1011 -15.59 -1.25 -0.38
CA PHE A 1011 -15.12 -2.29 -1.28
C PHE A 1011 -14.86 -1.70 -2.67
N ARG A 1012 -13.59 -1.55 -3.04
CA ARG A 1012 -13.22 -0.89 -4.30
C ARG A 1012 -13.02 -1.93 -5.40
N PHE A 1013 -12.17 -2.93 -5.16
CA PHE A 1013 -11.76 -3.90 -6.17
C PHE A 1013 -11.83 -5.37 -5.71
N MET A 1014 -12.27 -6.26 -6.60
CA MET A 1014 -12.09 -7.71 -6.47
C MET A 1014 -11.46 -8.29 -7.74
N GLY A 1015 -10.26 -8.85 -7.63
CA GLY A 1015 -9.54 -9.48 -8.74
C GLY A 1015 -9.41 -11.00 -8.60
N LEU A 1016 -10.00 -11.76 -9.52
CA LEU A 1016 -10.10 -13.21 -9.44
C LEU A 1016 -9.39 -13.90 -10.60
N TRP A 1017 -8.66 -14.96 -10.33
CA TRP A 1017 -8.10 -15.85 -11.36
C TRP A 1017 -8.78 -17.22 -11.25
N ASP A 1018 -9.40 -17.64 -12.34
CA ASP A 1018 -9.98 -18.96 -12.62
C ASP A 1018 -10.71 -19.63 -11.45
N THR A 1019 -11.84 -19.05 -11.03
CA THR A 1019 -12.63 -19.54 -9.89
C THR A 1019 -13.20 -20.94 -10.13
N VAL A 1020 -12.75 -21.93 -9.34
CA VAL A 1020 -13.37 -23.26 -9.24
C VAL A 1020 -13.55 -23.64 -7.77
N LEU A 1021 -14.70 -24.20 -7.41
CA LEU A 1021 -14.88 -24.80 -6.07
C LEU A 1021 -14.73 -26.33 -6.08
N SER A 1022 -15.17 -26.98 -7.18
CA SER A 1022 -15.11 -28.43 -7.38
C SER A 1022 -15.86 -29.27 -6.34
N THR A 1023 -15.17 -29.59 -5.26
CA THR A 1023 -15.55 -30.57 -4.25
C THR A 1023 -15.17 -29.96 -2.92
N ASN A 1024 -16.19 -29.68 -2.13
CA ASN A 1024 -16.08 -29.08 -0.81
C ASN A 1024 -16.60 -30.12 0.19
N TRP A 1025 -15.75 -31.09 0.51
CA TRP A 1025 -16.13 -32.23 1.35
C TRP A 1025 -16.02 -31.92 2.85
N SER A 1026 -15.63 -30.68 3.21
CA SER A 1026 -15.78 -30.13 4.57
C SER A 1026 -17.23 -30.10 5.09
N GLY A 1027 -18.22 -30.19 4.19
CA GLY A 1027 -19.64 -30.05 4.49
C GLY A 1027 -20.12 -28.61 4.72
N THR A 1028 -19.22 -27.62 4.78
CA THR A 1028 -19.57 -26.20 5.03
C THR A 1028 -19.83 -25.48 3.70
N PRO A 1029 -21.08 -25.17 3.31
CA PRO A 1029 -21.37 -24.61 1.99
C PRO A 1029 -20.74 -23.23 1.78
N TYR A 1030 -20.23 -22.99 0.57
CA TYR A 1030 -19.66 -21.72 0.13
C TYR A 1030 -20.71 -20.91 -0.63
N ASN A 1031 -20.80 -19.60 -0.37
CA ASN A 1031 -21.49 -18.66 -1.22
C ASN A 1031 -20.54 -18.10 -2.29
N LEU A 1032 -20.75 -18.53 -3.54
CA LEU A 1032 -19.94 -18.09 -4.69
C LEU A 1032 -20.61 -16.97 -5.51
N GLY A 1033 -21.60 -16.27 -4.96
CA GLY A 1033 -22.09 -15.04 -5.58
C GLY A 1033 -20.98 -13.99 -5.75
N ILE A 1034 -21.26 -12.92 -6.48
CA ILE A 1034 -20.47 -11.69 -6.37
C ILE A 1034 -21.34 -10.67 -5.65
N PRO A 1035 -20.90 -10.16 -4.48
CA PRO A 1035 -21.67 -9.17 -3.74
C PRO A 1035 -21.70 -7.83 -4.47
N ASP A 1036 -22.88 -7.20 -4.53
CA ASP A 1036 -23.13 -5.94 -5.25
C ASP A 1036 -22.40 -4.74 -4.62
N GLN A 1037 -21.96 -4.88 -3.38
CA GLN A 1037 -21.12 -3.94 -2.67
C GLN A 1037 -19.72 -3.80 -3.31
N PHE A 1038 -19.19 -4.83 -3.99
CA PHE A 1038 -17.96 -4.71 -4.78
C PHE A 1038 -18.27 -4.13 -6.16
N LYS A 1039 -17.98 -2.83 -6.31
CA LYS A 1039 -18.35 -2.07 -7.50
C LYS A 1039 -17.38 -2.22 -8.68
N TYR A 1040 -16.21 -2.81 -8.47
CA TYR A 1040 -15.31 -3.21 -9.56
C TYR A 1040 -14.80 -4.64 -9.32
N VAL A 1041 -15.19 -5.56 -10.21
CA VAL A 1041 -14.84 -6.99 -10.13
C VAL A 1041 -14.32 -7.44 -11.48
N ALA A 1042 -13.14 -8.05 -11.48
CA ALA A 1042 -12.49 -8.60 -12.66
C ALA A 1042 -12.18 -10.08 -12.42
N GLN A 1043 -12.55 -10.96 -13.36
CA GLN A 1043 -12.17 -12.38 -13.33
C GLN A 1043 -11.46 -12.78 -14.62
N ALA A 1044 -10.23 -13.27 -14.49
CA ALA A 1044 -9.50 -13.98 -15.54
C ALA A 1044 -9.89 -15.46 -15.52
N VAL A 1045 -9.98 -16.09 -16.69
CA VAL A 1045 -10.51 -17.45 -16.87
C VAL A 1045 -9.62 -18.28 -17.80
N ALA A 1046 -9.32 -19.52 -17.42
CA ALA A 1046 -8.64 -20.51 -18.23
C ALA A 1046 -9.53 -21.02 -19.36
N LEU A 1047 -8.93 -21.33 -20.50
CA LEU A 1047 -9.65 -21.78 -21.70
C LEU A 1047 -9.11 -23.07 -22.30
N ASN A 1048 -8.03 -23.64 -21.77
CA ASN A 1048 -7.31 -24.76 -22.39
C ASN A 1048 -7.20 -26.02 -21.54
N GLU A 1049 -7.78 -26.03 -20.34
CA GLU A 1049 -7.82 -27.20 -19.48
C GLU A 1049 -8.85 -28.25 -19.97
N TYR A 1050 -8.44 -29.51 -20.02
CA TYR A 1050 -9.29 -30.66 -20.30
C TYR A 1050 -9.60 -31.46 -19.01
N ARG A 1051 -10.84 -31.96 -18.87
CA ARG A 1051 -11.32 -32.65 -17.66
C ARG A 1051 -12.20 -33.87 -17.99
N ASP A 1052 -11.60 -35.05 -17.91
CA ASP A 1052 -12.09 -36.35 -18.39
C ASP A 1052 -13.56 -36.71 -18.04
N LYS A 1053 -14.23 -37.36 -19.00
CA LYS A 1053 -15.52 -38.04 -18.91
C LYS A 1053 -15.59 -39.13 -17.84
N THR A 1054 -14.47 -39.76 -17.46
CA THR A 1054 -14.45 -40.82 -16.44
C THR A 1054 -15.06 -40.38 -15.10
N VAL A 1055 -14.83 -39.12 -14.69
CA VAL A 1055 -15.47 -38.55 -13.48
C VAL A 1055 -16.93 -38.17 -13.74
N ARG A 1056 -17.29 -37.80 -14.97
CA ARG A 1056 -18.63 -37.36 -15.39
C ARG A 1056 -19.68 -38.49 -15.47
N GLN A 1057 -19.32 -39.74 -15.18
CA GLN A 1057 -20.24 -40.90 -15.21
C GLN A 1057 -20.71 -41.38 -13.83
N LEU A 1058 -20.27 -40.76 -12.73
CA LEU A 1058 -20.79 -41.05 -11.40
C LEU A 1058 -22.26 -40.58 -11.28
N PRO A 1059 -23.23 -41.43 -10.87
CA PRO A 1059 -24.64 -41.05 -10.81
C PRO A 1059 -24.88 -39.83 -9.90
N GLY A 1060 -25.41 -38.74 -10.48
CA GLY A 1060 -25.64 -37.47 -9.79
C GLY A 1060 -24.45 -36.50 -9.81
N SER A 1061 -23.29 -36.88 -10.38
CA SER A 1061 -22.19 -35.94 -10.59
C SER A 1061 -22.45 -35.08 -11.82
N VAL A 1062 -22.75 -33.80 -11.57
CA VAL A 1062 -22.34 -32.72 -12.51
C VAL A 1062 -20.80 -32.77 -12.63
N GLY A 1063 -20.21 -32.30 -13.73
CA GLY A 1063 -18.77 -32.41 -13.95
C GLY A 1063 -17.99 -31.76 -12.81
N ALA A 1064 -17.11 -32.51 -12.15
CA ALA A 1064 -16.77 -32.29 -10.73
C ALA A 1064 -15.92 -31.04 -10.39
N PHE A 1065 -15.72 -30.09 -11.30
CA PHE A 1065 -14.81 -28.94 -11.15
C PHE A 1065 -15.30 -27.63 -11.83
N PRO A 1066 -16.61 -27.34 -11.98
CA PRO A 1066 -17.06 -26.34 -12.94
C PRO A 1066 -16.50 -24.93 -12.62
N LEU A 1067 -16.26 -24.15 -13.67
CA LEU A 1067 -15.85 -22.76 -13.57
C LEU A 1067 -17.02 -21.91 -13.06
N GLU A 1068 -16.78 -21.11 -12.04
CA GLU A 1068 -17.81 -20.26 -11.44
C GLU A 1068 -17.76 -18.87 -12.11
N SER A 1069 -18.77 -18.55 -12.92
CA SER A 1069 -18.82 -17.23 -13.58
C SER A 1069 -19.17 -16.10 -12.60
N ILE A 1070 -18.64 -14.90 -12.83
CA ILE A 1070 -19.08 -13.65 -12.16
C ILE A 1070 -20.25 -12.96 -12.89
N LEU A 1071 -20.65 -13.48 -14.05
CA LEU A 1071 -21.69 -12.92 -14.92
C LEU A 1071 -22.99 -13.72 -14.74
N GLY A 1072 -23.95 -13.16 -13.99
CA GLY A 1072 -25.21 -13.87 -13.71
C GLY A 1072 -26.34 -13.03 -13.11
N GLY A 1073 -26.26 -11.70 -13.15
CA GLY A 1073 -27.28 -10.81 -12.58
C GLY A 1073 -27.28 -9.40 -13.17
N THR A 1074 -28.35 -8.66 -12.89
CA THR A 1074 -28.55 -7.28 -13.36
C THR A 1074 -27.61 -6.31 -12.65
N VAL A 1075 -26.45 -6.02 -13.26
CA VAL A 1075 -25.45 -5.10 -12.70
C VAL A 1075 -26.04 -3.67 -12.60
N PRO A 1076 -25.98 -3.00 -11.42
CA PRO A 1076 -26.36 -1.60 -11.27
C PRO A 1076 -25.44 -0.66 -12.07
N THR A 1077 -25.95 0.44 -12.64
CA THR A 1077 -25.08 1.37 -13.37
C THR A 1077 -24.02 1.97 -12.45
N GLY A 1078 -22.78 2.02 -12.95
CA GLY A 1078 -21.60 2.46 -12.20
C GLY A 1078 -20.79 1.28 -11.66
N ASP A 1079 -21.41 0.11 -11.55
CA ASP A 1079 -20.75 -1.11 -11.09
C ASP A 1079 -20.23 -1.90 -12.31
N THR A 1080 -19.06 -2.52 -12.13
CA THR A 1080 -18.25 -3.09 -13.21
C THR A 1080 -17.96 -4.56 -12.90
N ARG A 1081 -18.44 -5.48 -13.73
CA ARG A 1081 -18.10 -6.93 -13.66
C ARG A 1081 -17.52 -7.37 -15.00
N ILE A 1082 -16.22 -7.69 -15.02
CA ILE A 1082 -15.45 -7.98 -16.24
C ILE A 1082 -14.89 -9.39 -16.14
N GLU A 1083 -15.57 -10.36 -16.75
CA GLU A 1083 -15.01 -11.70 -16.93
C GLU A 1083 -14.34 -11.81 -18.30
N ARG A 1084 -13.11 -12.34 -18.34
CA ARG A 1084 -12.32 -12.50 -19.57
C ARG A 1084 -11.54 -13.81 -19.59
N GLY A 1085 -11.58 -14.47 -20.75
CA GLY A 1085 -10.83 -15.69 -21.00
C GLY A 1085 -9.39 -15.42 -21.45
N PHE A 1086 -8.49 -16.34 -21.14
CA PHE A 1086 -7.05 -16.31 -21.34
C PHE A 1086 -6.56 -17.68 -21.85
N ILE A 1087 -5.47 -17.72 -22.62
CA ILE A 1087 -4.78 -18.98 -22.93
C ILE A 1087 -4.11 -19.49 -21.67
N GLY A 1088 -4.29 -20.77 -21.40
CA GLY A 1088 -3.82 -21.46 -20.22
C GLY A 1088 -4.81 -22.51 -19.76
N ALA A 1089 -4.31 -23.57 -19.12
CA ALA A 1089 -5.12 -24.34 -18.19
C ALA A 1089 -5.14 -23.66 -16.81
N HIS A 1090 -5.78 -24.29 -15.82
CA HIS A 1090 -6.00 -23.74 -14.49
C HIS A 1090 -4.79 -23.00 -13.87
N ALA A 1091 -3.65 -23.69 -13.76
CA ALA A 1091 -2.43 -23.17 -13.13
C ALA A 1091 -1.68 -22.14 -13.98
N ASP A 1092 -1.96 -22.04 -15.28
CA ASP A 1092 -1.38 -21.02 -16.16
C ASP A 1092 -2.03 -19.63 -15.97
N ILE A 1093 -3.16 -19.53 -15.27
CA ILE A 1093 -3.91 -18.28 -15.12
C ILE A 1093 -3.65 -17.60 -13.78
N GLY A 1094 -3.24 -18.35 -12.74
CA GLY A 1094 -2.86 -17.78 -11.44
C GLY A 1094 -1.53 -18.27 -10.88
N GLY A 1095 -0.89 -19.24 -11.52
CA GLY A 1095 0.42 -19.77 -11.15
C GLY A 1095 0.40 -21.02 -10.28
N GLY A 1096 1.59 -21.56 -10.05
CA GLY A 1096 1.82 -22.84 -9.34
C GLY A 1096 2.89 -23.73 -9.98
N PHE A 1097 3.39 -23.40 -11.18
CA PHE A 1097 4.58 -24.00 -11.77
C PHE A 1097 5.86 -23.22 -11.42
N SER A 1098 7.03 -23.74 -11.79
CA SER A 1098 8.35 -23.13 -11.58
C SER A 1098 8.46 -21.72 -12.18
N ALA A 1099 9.40 -20.88 -11.71
CA ALA A 1099 9.51 -19.49 -12.18
C ALA A 1099 9.95 -19.35 -13.65
N THR A 1100 10.41 -20.44 -14.25
CA THR A 1100 10.75 -20.57 -15.68
C THR A 1100 9.53 -20.96 -16.51
N GLN A 1101 8.62 -21.78 -15.99
CA GLN A 1101 7.41 -22.24 -16.68
C GLN A 1101 6.17 -21.35 -16.44
N ASN A 1102 6.04 -20.76 -15.24
CA ASN A 1102 4.89 -19.97 -14.77
C ASN A 1102 4.82 -18.54 -15.36
N GLN A 1103 5.09 -18.42 -16.65
CA GLN A 1103 5.25 -17.14 -17.31
C GLN A 1103 4.01 -16.76 -18.13
N LEU A 1104 3.24 -17.76 -18.57
CA LEU A 1104 1.90 -17.58 -19.13
C LEU A 1104 0.94 -16.89 -18.12
N ALA A 1105 1.16 -17.08 -16.81
CA ALA A 1105 0.41 -16.45 -15.73
C ALA A 1105 0.68 -14.95 -15.57
N GLN A 1106 1.84 -14.44 -15.99
CA GLN A 1106 2.12 -12.99 -15.89
C GLN A 1106 1.09 -12.18 -16.71
N VAL A 1107 0.52 -12.77 -17.75
CA VAL A 1107 -0.46 -12.18 -18.67
C VAL A 1107 -1.75 -11.72 -17.94
N PRO A 1108 -2.54 -12.61 -17.31
CA PRO A 1108 -3.68 -12.18 -16.51
C PRO A 1108 -3.28 -11.46 -15.22
N LEU A 1109 -2.05 -11.57 -14.71
CA LEU A 1109 -1.57 -10.71 -13.61
C LEU A 1109 -1.54 -9.25 -14.04
N ALA A 1110 -0.85 -8.94 -15.14
CA ALA A 1110 -0.72 -7.57 -15.62
C ALA A 1110 -2.08 -6.97 -16.01
N TRP A 1111 -2.94 -7.77 -16.64
CA TRP A 1111 -4.34 -7.39 -16.86
C TRP A 1111 -5.06 -6.99 -15.57
N MET A 1112 -4.93 -7.80 -14.51
CA MET A 1112 -5.58 -7.57 -13.23
C MET A 1112 -5.06 -6.31 -12.53
N VAL A 1113 -3.75 -6.04 -12.60
CA VAL A 1113 -3.17 -4.80 -12.06
C VAL A 1113 -3.68 -3.57 -12.81
N ASP A 1114 -3.96 -3.68 -14.11
CA ASP A 1114 -4.60 -2.58 -14.85
C ASP A 1114 -6.10 -2.45 -14.55
N GLN A 1115 -6.82 -3.53 -14.26
CA GLN A 1115 -8.20 -3.45 -13.74
C GLN A 1115 -8.23 -2.81 -12.34
N ALA A 1116 -7.26 -3.12 -11.48
CA ALA A 1116 -7.09 -2.55 -10.16
C ALA A 1116 -6.84 -1.02 -10.21
N LYS A 1117 -5.95 -0.56 -11.10
CA LYS A 1117 -5.74 0.89 -11.34
C LYS A 1117 -7.03 1.58 -11.81
N LEU A 1118 -7.83 0.91 -12.65
CA LEU A 1118 -9.12 1.44 -13.13
C LEU A 1118 -10.19 1.50 -12.03
N ALA A 1119 -10.11 0.62 -11.02
CA ALA A 1119 -10.89 0.68 -9.79
C ALA A 1119 -10.39 1.73 -8.78
N GLY A 1120 -9.27 2.40 -9.06
CA GLY A 1120 -8.70 3.50 -8.26
C GLY A 1120 -7.51 3.13 -7.38
N LEU A 1121 -6.99 1.91 -7.46
CA LEU A 1121 -5.91 1.42 -6.58
C LEU A 1121 -4.54 1.94 -7.04
N ASN A 1122 -3.71 2.39 -6.09
CA ASN A 1122 -2.34 2.78 -6.35
C ASN A 1122 -1.42 1.55 -6.54
N MET A 1123 -1.34 1.07 -7.78
CA MET A 1123 -0.51 -0.07 -8.16
C MET A 1123 0.37 0.24 -9.38
N SER A 1124 1.55 -0.36 -9.43
CA SER A 1124 2.41 -0.36 -10.62
C SER A 1124 3.04 -1.73 -10.78
N LEU A 1125 2.89 -2.33 -11.97
CA LEU A 1125 3.78 -3.40 -12.41
C LEU A 1125 5.21 -2.83 -12.48
N PRO A 1126 6.26 -3.67 -12.34
CA PRO A 1126 7.59 -3.26 -12.77
C PRO A 1126 7.52 -2.90 -14.25
N ALA A 1127 8.19 -1.82 -14.65
CA ALA A 1127 8.57 -1.66 -16.05
C ALA A 1127 9.36 -2.92 -16.46
N ASP A 1128 9.21 -3.32 -17.73
CA ASP A 1128 10.05 -4.36 -18.33
C ASP A 1128 9.88 -5.76 -17.68
N THR A 1129 8.63 -6.12 -17.37
CA THR A 1129 8.22 -7.48 -17.00
C THR A 1129 8.08 -8.35 -18.26
N VAL A 1130 8.78 -9.49 -18.32
CA VAL A 1130 8.97 -10.26 -19.56
C VAL A 1130 8.64 -11.76 -19.46
N ILE A 1131 7.89 -12.27 -20.45
CA ILE A 1131 7.45 -13.67 -20.58
C ILE A 1131 8.36 -14.44 -21.55
N ALA A 1132 9.39 -15.08 -21.02
CA ALA A 1132 10.45 -15.79 -21.77
C ALA A 1132 10.02 -17.15 -22.31
N ASN A 1133 9.53 -18.06 -21.46
CA ASN A 1133 9.19 -19.44 -21.82
C ASN A 1133 7.67 -19.67 -21.65
N PRO A 1134 6.84 -19.22 -22.61
CA PRO A 1134 5.38 -19.30 -22.53
C PRO A 1134 4.86 -20.70 -22.87
N VAL A 1135 4.98 -21.63 -21.93
CA VAL A 1135 4.42 -22.98 -22.06
C VAL A 1135 2.96 -23.03 -21.58
N LEU A 1136 2.15 -23.85 -22.26
CA LEU A 1136 0.83 -24.29 -21.81
C LEU A 1136 1.01 -25.61 -21.06
N HIS A 1137 0.41 -25.71 -19.88
CA HIS A 1137 0.39 -26.95 -19.13
C HIS A 1137 -1.01 -27.58 -19.17
N ASP A 1138 -1.10 -28.91 -19.12
CA ASP A 1138 -2.35 -29.60 -18.78
C ASP A 1138 -2.02 -30.95 -18.10
N LYS A 1139 -2.69 -31.25 -16.97
CA LYS A 1139 -2.50 -32.51 -16.23
C LYS A 1139 -3.14 -33.73 -16.91
N SER A 1140 -3.75 -33.55 -18.07
CA SER A 1140 -4.45 -34.57 -18.87
C SER A 1140 -3.84 -34.82 -20.26
N ASP A 1141 -2.55 -34.50 -20.42
CA ASP A 1141 -1.68 -34.77 -21.59
C ASP A 1141 -1.93 -36.12 -22.32
N ASN A 1142 -2.22 -37.20 -21.58
CA ASN A 1142 -2.52 -38.51 -22.17
C ASN A 1142 -3.83 -38.58 -22.99
N GLN A 1143 -4.68 -37.56 -22.95
CA GLN A 1143 -5.95 -37.50 -23.69
C GLN A 1143 -5.75 -36.92 -25.11
N TYR A 1144 -4.56 -36.39 -25.41
CA TYR A 1144 -4.20 -35.80 -26.70
C TYR A 1144 -3.85 -36.90 -27.73
N LEU A 1145 -4.06 -36.63 -29.02
CA LEU A 1145 -3.73 -37.58 -30.10
C LEU A 1145 -2.20 -37.75 -30.21
N THR A 1146 -1.74 -38.82 -30.84
CA THR A 1146 -0.30 -39.07 -31.09
C THR A 1146 0.36 -38.00 -31.98
N SER A 1147 -0.43 -37.19 -32.69
CA SER A 1147 -0.01 -36.00 -33.43
C SER A 1147 0.09 -34.72 -32.57
N GLY A 1148 -0.05 -34.81 -31.25
CA GLY A 1148 -0.12 -33.68 -30.31
C GLY A 1148 -1.46 -32.97 -30.26
N TRP A 1149 -2.33 -33.11 -31.26
CA TRP A 1149 -3.62 -32.42 -31.27
C TRP A 1149 -4.62 -33.02 -30.27
N PRO A 1150 -5.28 -32.22 -29.40
CA PRO A 1150 -6.23 -32.77 -28.44
C PRO A 1150 -7.42 -33.49 -29.11
N ALA A 1151 -7.83 -34.64 -28.54
CA ALA A 1151 -8.79 -35.53 -29.18
C ALA A 1151 -10.21 -34.92 -29.29
N GLN A 1152 -10.78 -34.94 -30.50
CA GLN A 1152 -12.09 -34.32 -30.77
C GLN A 1152 -13.27 -35.23 -30.39
N PRO A 1153 -14.40 -34.70 -29.87
CA PRO A 1153 -14.59 -33.30 -29.48
C PRO A 1153 -13.87 -32.99 -28.17
N ILE A 1154 -12.99 -31.99 -28.23
CA ILE A 1154 -12.23 -31.48 -27.08
C ILE A 1154 -13.23 -30.78 -26.17
N GLU A 1155 -13.32 -31.18 -24.90
CA GLU A 1155 -14.54 -30.96 -24.14
C GLU A 1155 -14.82 -29.49 -23.83
N ASN A 1156 -16.09 -29.11 -23.98
CA ASN A 1156 -16.59 -27.80 -23.56
C ASN A 1156 -16.30 -27.59 -22.06
N ARG A 1157 -15.92 -26.36 -21.69
CA ARG A 1157 -15.80 -25.98 -20.27
C ARG A 1157 -17.19 -26.00 -19.63
N GLU A 1158 -17.32 -26.67 -18.49
CA GLU A 1158 -18.53 -26.55 -17.66
C GLU A 1158 -18.46 -25.25 -16.88
N VAL A 1159 -19.26 -24.25 -17.28
CA VAL A 1159 -19.40 -22.98 -16.57
C VAL A 1159 -20.68 -23.04 -15.76
N ARG A 1160 -20.57 -22.93 -14.45
CA ARG A 1160 -21.71 -22.73 -13.56
C ARG A 1160 -21.98 -21.23 -13.40
N ARG A 1161 -23.23 -20.85 -13.64
CA ARG A 1161 -23.71 -19.46 -13.53
C ARG A 1161 -24.37 -19.22 -12.17
N GLN A 1162 -24.64 -17.95 -11.87
CA GLN A 1162 -25.16 -17.51 -10.57
C GLN A 1162 -26.58 -18.03 -10.24
N ASP A 1163 -27.33 -18.52 -11.25
CA ASP A 1163 -28.61 -19.21 -11.10
C ASP A 1163 -28.47 -20.72 -10.76
N GLY A 1164 -27.24 -21.21 -10.63
CA GLY A 1164 -26.92 -22.62 -10.38
C GLY A 1164 -26.94 -23.50 -11.63
N THR A 1165 -27.23 -22.95 -12.82
CA THR A 1165 -27.17 -23.72 -14.07
C THR A 1165 -25.72 -23.95 -14.48
N THR A 1166 -25.38 -25.19 -14.83
CA THR A 1166 -24.09 -25.54 -15.44
C THR A 1166 -24.27 -25.66 -16.95
N THR A 1167 -23.67 -24.75 -17.70
CA THR A 1167 -23.67 -24.75 -19.17
C THR A 1167 -22.31 -25.16 -19.71
N THR A 1168 -22.27 -26.15 -20.60
CA THR A 1168 -21.06 -26.56 -21.32
C THR A 1168 -20.76 -25.59 -22.47
N GLU A 1169 -19.91 -24.59 -22.21
CA GLU A 1169 -19.56 -23.53 -23.14
C GLU A 1169 -18.26 -23.82 -23.92
N THR A 1170 -18.16 -23.29 -25.14
CA THR A 1170 -16.93 -23.31 -25.96
C THR A 1170 -16.23 -21.95 -26.05
N ALA A 1171 -16.84 -20.90 -25.49
CA ALA A 1171 -16.49 -19.51 -25.72
C ALA A 1171 -16.93 -18.60 -24.57
N MET A 1172 -16.12 -17.58 -24.24
CA MET A 1172 -16.61 -16.39 -23.54
C MET A 1172 -17.60 -15.63 -24.43
N THR A 1173 -18.86 -15.50 -24.03
CA THR A 1173 -19.85 -14.77 -24.82
C THR A 1173 -19.73 -13.26 -24.62
N GLY A 1174 -19.02 -12.59 -25.52
CA GLY A 1174 -19.13 -11.13 -25.74
C GLY A 1174 -18.02 -10.24 -25.16
N THR A 1175 -17.15 -10.74 -24.28
CA THR A 1175 -16.14 -9.91 -23.58
C THR A 1175 -14.70 -10.43 -23.58
N GLY A 1176 -14.41 -11.61 -24.14
CA GLY A 1176 -13.06 -12.18 -24.10
C GLY A 1176 -12.83 -13.38 -25.02
N MET A 1177 -11.67 -14.02 -24.89
CA MET A 1177 -11.19 -15.07 -25.79
C MET A 1177 -12.04 -16.36 -25.75
N THR A 1178 -12.07 -17.12 -26.85
CA THR A 1178 -12.73 -18.43 -26.95
C THR A 1178 -11.71 -19.57 -27.04
N ASN A 1179 -12.12 -20.80 -26.72
CA ASN A 1179 -11.27 -22.00 -26.87
C ASN A 1179 -10.91 -22.29 -28.34
N ALA A 1180 -11.63 -21.71 -29.31
CA ALA A 1180 -11.27 -21.76 -30.73
C ALA A 1180 -10.25 -20.68 -31.14
N ASP A 1181 -10.16 -19.58 -30.39
CA ASP A 1181 -9.14 -18.54 -30.58
C ASP A 1181 -7.81 -18.93 -29.92
N THR A 1182 -7.84 -19.55 -28.74
CA THR A 1182 -6.62 -19.97 -28.02
C THR A 1182 -5.76 -20.90 -28.88
N LYS A 1183 -6.39 -21.85 -29.58
CA LYS A 1183 -5.77 -22.83 -30.50
C LYS A 1183 -5.07 -22.22 -31.71
N LYS A 1184 -5.25 -20.92 -32.00
CA LYS A 1184 -4.48 -20.21 -33.04
C LYS A 1184 -3.06 -19.87 -32.58
N TYR A 1185 -2.81 -20.00 -31.27
CA TYR A 1185 -1.60 -19.55 -30.61
C TYR A 1185 -1.01 -20.64 -29.70
N ILE A 1186 -1.36 -21.90 -29.90
CA ILE A 1186 -0.80 -23.04 -29.15
C ILE A 1186 -0.31 -24.09 -30.13
N ASP A 1187 0.98 -24.36 -30.10
CA ASP A 1187 1.61 -25.48 -30.77
C ASP A 1187 1.70 -26.64 -29.78
N PHE A 1188 0.75 -27.57 -29.86
CA PHE A 1188 0.69 -28.72 -28.95
C PHE A 1188 1.80 -29.73 -29.24
N LEU A 1189 2.42 -30.26 -28.18
CA LEU A 1189 3.54 -31.18 -28.27
C LEU A 1189 3.07 -32.63 -28.48
N PRO A 1190 3.82 -33.48 -29.22
CA PRO A 1190 3.42 -34.86 -29.48
C PRO A 1190 3.49 -35.74 -28.22
N ALA A 1191 2.69 -36.81 -28.22
CA ALA A 1191 2.65 -37.79 -27.12
C ALA A 1191 4.00 -38.50 -26.91
N THR A 1192 4.34 -38.76 -25.64
CA THR A 1192 5.61 -39.38 -25.24
C THR A 1192 5.43 -40.79 -24.70
N GLY A 1193 6.23 -41.74 -25.21
CA GLY A 1193 6.33 -43.10 -24.68
C GLY A 1193 6.30 -44.19 -25.74
N GLN A 1194 6.87 -45.35 -25.40
CA GLN A 1194 6.58 -46.63 -26.05
C GLN A 1194 6.27 -47.68 -24.97
N ASP A 1195 5.37 -48.63 -25.26
CA ASP A 1195 5.19 -49.82 -24.41
C ASP A 1195 6.30 -50.86 -24.63
N ALA A 1196 6.25 -51.96 -23.88
CA ALA A 1196 7.22 -53.05 -23.95
C ALA A 1196 7.26 -53.76 -25.32
N ASP A 1197 6.23 -53.59 -26.15
CA ASP A 1197 6.14 -54.13 -27.51
C ASP A 1197 6.52 -53.08 -28.58
N GLY A 1198 6.88 -51.85 -28.17
CA GLY A 1198 7.35 -50.77 -29.04
C GLY A 1198 6.26 -49.86 -29.63
N ASN A 1199 5.00 -50.01 -29.24
CA ASN A 1199 3.92 -49.15 -29.74
C ASN A 1199 3.96 -47.78 -29.04
N ILE A 1200 3.71 -46.69 -29.79
CA ILE A 1200 3.68 -45.34 -29.23
C ILE A 1200 2.55 -45.21 -28.21
N THR A 1201 2.90 -45.03 -26.94
CA THR A 1201 1.96 -44.87 -25.83
C THR A 1201 1.87 -43.41 -25.38
N ARG A 1202 0.77 -43.09 -24.69
CA ARG A 1202 0.48 -41.75 -24.17
C ARG A 1202 0.81 -41.69 -22.69
N ILE A 1203 2.10 -41.65 -22.36
CA ILE A 1203 2.55 -41.45 -20.98
C ILE A 1203 2.48 -39.96 -20.68
N PRO A 1204 1.77 -39.51 -19.62
CA PRO A 1204 1.76 -38.09 -19.25
C PRO A 1204 3.17 -37.57 -18.99
N ARG A 1205 3.50 -36.43 -19.60
CA ARG A 1205 4.77 -35.73 -19.38
C ARG A 1205 4.91 -35.30 -17.92
N LYS A 1206 6.09 -35.51 -17.33
CA LYS A 1206 6.38 -35.22 -15.92
C LYS A 1206 6.33 -33.72 -15.60
N ASP A 1207 6.58 -32.86 -16.59
CA ASP A 1207 6.50 -31.40 -16.51
C ASP A 1207 5.09 -30.85 -16.77
N TYR A 1208 4.14 -31.69 -17.17
CA TYR A 1208 2.78 -31.34 -17.61
C TYR A 1208 2.69 -30.38 -18.80
N VAL A 1209 3.79 -30.11 -19.53
CA VAL A 1209 3.80 -29.16 -20.67
C VAL A 1209 3.18 -29.82 -21.90
N THR A 1210 1.97 -29.39 -22.26
CA THR A 1210 1.22 -29.93 -23.42
C THR A 1210 1.34 -29.09 -24.69
N GLY A 1211 1.86 -27.86 -24.60
CA GLY A 1211 2.10 -27.01 -25.76
C GLY A 1211 3.05 -25.85 -25.49
N THR A 1212 3.63 -25.28 -26.54
CA THR A 1212 4.21 -23.93 -26.49
C THR A 1212 3.18 -22.92 -26.98
N VAL A 1213 3.06 -21.79 -26.29
CA VAL A 1213 2.16 -20.71 -26.68
C VAL A 1213 2.92 -19.71 -27.54
N ASN A 1214 2.39 -19.41 -28.72
CA ASN A 1214 2.73 -18.23 -29.51
C ASN A 1214 2.29 -16.99 -28.73
N MET A 1215 3.10 -16.63 -27.75
CA MET A 1215 2.79 -15.63 -26.73
C MET A 1215 2.71 -14.22 -27.31
N GLN A 1216 3.25 -13.98 -28.51
CA GLN A 1216 3.00 -12.73 -29.20
C GLN A 1216 1.64 -12.69 -29.87
N GLY A 1217 1.31 -13.73 -30.65
CA GLY A 1217 -0.02 -13.92 -31.19
C GLY A 1217 -1.10 -13.82 -30.12
N TYR A 1218 -0.79 -14.31 -28.91
CA TYR A 1218 -1.63 -14.24 -27.72
C TYR A 1218 -1.67 -12.85 -27.06
N LEU A 1219 -0.55 -12.26 -26.62
CA LEU A 1219 -0.53 -10.98 -25.87
C LEU A 1219 -1.32 -9.91 -26.59
N ASP A 1220 -1.13 -9.83 -27.90
CA ASP A 1220 -1.68 -8.74 -28.67
C ASP A 1220 -3.01 -9.09 -29.35
N TRP A 1221 -3.42 -10.37 -29.35
CA TRP A 1221 -4.86 -10.68 -29.40
C TRP A 1221 -5.56 -10.14 -28.14
N LEU A 1222 -4.96 -10.26 -26.95
CA LEU A 1222 -5.53 -9.66 -25.73
C LEU A 1222 -5.53 -8.13 -25.81
N ASN A 1223 -4.43 -7.51 -26.26
CA ASN A 1223 -4.42 -6.07 -26.52
C ASN A 1223 -5.42 -5.67 -27.61
N ALA A 1224 -5.69 -6.54 -28.58
CA ALA A 1224 -6.73 -6.33 -29.60
C ALA A 1224 -8.15 -6.32 -29.08
N ASN A 1225 -8.41 -7.04 -28.00
CA ASN A 1225 -9.74 -7.19 -27.42
C ASN A 1225 -9.88 -6.35 -26.13
N ASP A 1226 -9.08 -5.28 -25.99
CA ASP A 1226 -9.13 -4.26 -24.94
C ASP A 1226 -8.65 -4.69 -23.54
N TYR A 1227 -7.80 -5.72 -23.46
CA TYR A 1227 -7.18 -6.12 -22.18
C TYR A 1227 -6.06 -5.14 -21.76
N LYS A 1228 -5.41 -4.45 -22.71
CA LYS A 1228 -4.39 -3.38 -22.48
C LYS A 1228 -3.13 -3.82 -21.69
N ILE A 1229 -2.79 -5.10 -21.75
CA ILE A 1229 -1.65 -5.73 -21.08
C ILE A 1229 -0.33 -5.19 -21.64
N ASN A 1230 0.30 -4.28 -20.90
CA ASN A 1230 1.63 -3.76 -21.20
C ASN A 1230 2.72 -4.68 -20.63
N LEU A 1231 2.80 -5.90 -21.17
CA LEU A 1231 3.90 -6.82 -20.93
C LEU A 1231 4.78 -6.93 -22.16
N LYS A 1232 6.02 -7.35 -21.91
CA LYS A 1232 6.93 -7.78 -22.95
C LYS A 1232 7.02 -9.31 -22.91
N VAL A 1233 7.42 -9.92 -24.01
CA VAL A 1233 7.53 -11.38 -24.21
C VAL A 1233 9.01 -11.71 -24.53
N ALA A 1234 9.39 -12.98 -24.71
CA ALA A 1234 10.68 -13.53 -25.30
C ALA A 1234 11.41 -13.95 -28.24
N PRO A 1235 12.47 -13.45 -29.04
CA PRO A 1235 13.37 -14.36 -29.72
C PRO A 1235 13.57 -15.75 -29.13
#